data_AF-A0AA39RBX6-F1
#
_entry.id   AF-A0AA39RBX6-F1
#
_cell.length_a   1.000
_cell.length_b   1.000
_cell.length_c   1.000
_cell.angle_alpha   90.00
_cell.angle_beta   90.00
_cell.angle_gamma   90.00
#
_symmetry.space_group_name_H-M   'P 1'
#
loop_
_entity.id
_entity.type
_entity.pdbx_description
1 polymer ?
#
loop_
_entity_poly.entity_id
_entity_poly.type
_entity_poly.pdbx_seq_one_letter_code
_entity_poly.pdbx_strand_id
1 'polypeptide(L)'
;MDQSGAEEAAIHRHPPEHSSIPSGENSVWSDVSPLLEAACRELRDGELIHGDNFNLFAAMSALEIMDPKMDSGIVCKYYSIDEAVENGVAPVPISSDKTIDVQCTIDIMDHLLACEATWHNGHSLAQTVFSCIYLLRPDRTSSHAILHSYCRVIRATCKAVVSVVSDARTHEEEDLFTMAYGLPLHGDGDEKCLSMLNAVEETIYRQLRACKATSSKKRVSEDIEPLQHNLDLEEGFCKALLCRIRFPFFPCSYLYEKTSRKRLGAFGTCEDGVEERTTASGRAPIGFDASLNSRSSAPTPPRAIKILSWEKAVQYFLKLLHDLDIVCSYSLDPSLEGVLRFVVQFQKSKPDLIARAHLQLLLVQDGKLYGRDPIFAVITKAAALPEVTKNHDIQKNEYIVQLGQLVINMLKILCTNAAWQRRKLGKILQDWRVIYVQLEIAFRNEFGSVSSISDDENICVKIFKHILNWVEEQTYWIASRYLMLGFELDLYSPNEYCMVYWYMYVVLIKLAEKTHLRISVSSGTAKKKGKKKKDSSKEVAKESRIPLPVLFLQCHLCLAEGLSMMLAALRNELMVLQSPSPFNTEHERFIQHFELLQKACVPDNISYLSFKESTTYTRFSTLVMYNYFKNAQRIAKEIKSSFSDDPDRLAEVRRLEQVAEHNGVALNVICRVGALDPSLKRRRRPNQSQNSKLIFGRLFFGLSPDFLIPPNPSLSLSLSLHFSSRIL
;
A
#
# COMPACT_ATOMS: atom_id res chain seq x y z
N MET A 1 23.79 -11.01 42.09
CA MET A 1 23.77 -12.00 43.19
C MET A 1 22.37 -11.94 43.78
N ASP A 2 21.83 -13.09 44.19
CA ASP A 2 20.42 -13.40 44.46
C ASP A 2 19.57 -13.77 43.22
N GLN A 3 19.96 -14.88 42.59
CA GLN A 3 19.08 -15.72 41.75
C GLN A 3 18.70 -17.04 42.44
N SER A 4 19.13 -17.30 43.68
CA SER A 4 18.98 -18.61 44.34
C SER A 4 17.71 -18.78 45.19
N GLY A 5 16.79 -17.81 45.21
CA GLY A 5 15.61 -17.83 46.10
C GLY A 5 14.29 -18.31 45.47
N ALA A 6 14.23 -18.50 44.14
CA ALA A 6 12.99 -18.80 43.43
C ALA A 6 12.85 -20.27 43.00
N GLU A 7 13.92 -21.07 43.06
CA GLU A 7 13.90 -22.49 42.64
C GLU A 7 13.38 -23.45 43.73
N GLU A 8 13.39 -23.07 45.02
CA GLU A 8 12.98 -23.98 46.09
C GLU A 8 11.47 -24.02 46.41
N ALA A 9 10.66 -23.11 45.86
CA ALA A 9 9.22 -23.07 46.17
C ALA A 9 8.34 -23.99 45.28
N ALA A 10 8.90 -24.71 44.31
CA ALA A 10 8.14 -25.45 43.30
C ALA A 10 8.11 -26.99 43.47
N ILE A 11 8.85 -27.58 44.42
CA ILE A 11 9.16 -29.03 44.38
C ILE A 11 8.23 -29.90 45.26
N HIS A 12 7.32 -29.35 46.05
CA HIS A 12 6.36 -30.15 46.83
C HIS A 12 4.91 -29.93 46.42
N ARG A 13 4.57 -30.33 45.18
CA ARG A 13 3.21 -30.77 44.86
C ARG A 13 3.26 -32.27 44.59
N HIS A 14 2.57 -33.04 45.42
CA HIS A 14 2.34 -34.46 45.18
C HIS A 14 1.83 -34.66 43.73
N PRO A 15 2.31 -35.68 43.00
CA PRO A 15 1.72 -36.01 41.70
C PRO A 15 0.23 -36.27 41.93
N PRO A 16 -0.66 -35.70 41.12
CA PRO A 16 -2.08 -36.01 41.24
C PRO A 16 -2.22 -37.53 41.06
N GLU A 17 -2.89 -38.18 42.02
CA GLU A 17 -3.31 -39.57 41.86
C GLU A 17 -3.98 -39.71 40.50
N HIS A 18 -3.57 -40.73 39.73
CA HIS A 18 -4.04 -40.99 38.37
C HIS A 18 -5.57 -40.99 38.31
N SER A 19 -6.17 -39.84 38.02
CA SER A 19 -7.56 -39.73 37.67
C SER A 19 -7.69 -40.32 36.27
N SER A 20 -8.35 -41.47 36.19
CA SER A 20 -8.68 -42.10 34.91
C SER A 20 -9.42 -41.09 34.04
N ILE A 21 -8.81 -40.70 32.93
CA ILE A 21 -9.43 -39.83 31.91
C ILE A 21 -10.77 -40.48 31.53
N PRO A 22 -11.91 -39.78 31.66
CA PRO A 22 -13.20 -40.38 31.39
C PRO A 22 -13.25 -40.82 29.92
N SER A 23 -13.34 -42.12 29.70
CA SER A 23 -13.66 -42.68 28.39
C SER A 23 -15.17 -42.58 28.18
N GLY A 24 -15.61 -42.30 26.95
CA GLY A 24 -17.04 -42.33 26.62
C GLY A 24 -17.63 -43.69 26.97
N GLU A 25 -18.96 -43.79 27.07
CA GLU A 25 -19.68 -44.98 27.59
C GLU A 25 -19.28 -46.33 26.95
N ASN A 26 -18.55 -46.35 25.82
CA ASN A 26 -18.06 -47.55 25.12
C ASN A 26 -16.57 -47.53 24.73
N SER A 27 -15.71 -46.70 25.35
CA SER A 27 -14.25 -46.74 25.08
C SER A 27 -13.43 -47.05 26.33
N VAL A 28 -12.24 -47.62 26.15
CA VAL A 28 -11.25 -47.89 27.22
C VAL A 28 -9.91 -47.31 26.77
N TRP A 29 -9.30 -46.47 27.60
CA TRP A 29 -7.95 -45.97 27.35
C TRP A 29 -6.92 -47.04 27.73
N SER A 30 -5.95 -47.29 26.85
CA SER A 30 -4.79 -48.16 27.12
C SER A 30 -3.51 -47.32 27.04
N ASP A 31 -2.61 -47.49 27.99
CA ASP A 31 -1.30 -46.85 27.95
C ASP A 31 -0.39 -47.52 26.91
N VAL A 32 0.11 -46.74 25.97
CA VAL A 32 1.02 -47.18 24.89
C VAL A 32 2.44 -46.63 25.07
N SER A 33 2.73 -45.91 26.16
CA SER A 33 4.04 -45.31 26.43
C SER A 33 5.18 -46.35 26.40
N PRO A 34 5.05 -47.56 27.00
CA PRO A 34 6.12 -48.56 26.94
C PRO A 34 6.45 -49.05 25.53
N LEU A 35 5.44 -49.12 24.65
CA LEU A 35 5.62 -49.52 23.25
C LEU A 35 6.40 -48.45 22.48
N LEU A 36 6.04 -47.18 22.67
CA LEU A 36 6.72 -46.06 22.02
C LEU A 36 8.17 -45.94 22.46
N GLU A 37 8.45 -46.09 23.76
CA GLU A 37 9.83 -46.10 24.27
C GLU A 37 10.68 -47.23 23.69
N ALA A 38 10.13 -48.45 23.59
CA ALA A 38 10.83 -49.57 23.00
C ALA A 38 11.16 -49.33 21.52
N ALA A 39 10.18 -48.84 20.74
CA ALA A 39 10.38 -48.50 19.33
C ALA A 39 11.42 -47.38 19.14
N CYS A 40 11.40 -46.35 19.99
CA CYS A 40 12.38 -45.26 19.94
C CYS A 40 13.81 -45.72 20.24
N ARG A 41 14.01 -46.74 21.09
CA ARG A 41 15.35 -47.30 21.37
C ARG A 41 15.95 -48.07 20.19
N GLU A 42 15.13 -48.55 19.27
CA GLU A 42 15.58 -49.27 18.08
C GLU A 42 15.97 -48.32 16.93
N LEU A 43 15.51 -47.06 16.95
CA LEU A 43 15.84 -46.06 15.95
C LEU A 43 17.30 -45.58 16.06
N ARG A 44 17.94 -45.40 14.91
CA ARG A 44 19.30 -44.82 14.80
C ARG A 44 19.24 -43.31 14.58
N ASP A 45 20.38 -42.64 14.80
CA ASP A 45 20.52 -41.21 14.52
C ASP A 45 20.17 -40.90 13.05
N GLY A 46 19.19 -40.01 12.86
CA GLY A 46 18.69 -39.61 11.54
C GLY A 46 17.52 -40.44 11.00
N GLU A 47 17.06 -41.47 11.72
CA GLU A 47 15.85 -42.22 11.37
C GLU A 47 14.60 -41.54 11.94
N LEU A 48 13.51 -41.51 11.17
CA LEU A 48 12.22 -40.95 11.56
C LEU A 48 11.11 -41.89 11.10
N ILE A 49 10.22 -42.28 12.02
CA ILE A 49 9.01 -43.01 11.69
C ILE A 49 7.90 -41.99 11.40
N HIS A 50 7.37 -42.01 10.19
CA HIS A 50 6.26 -41.16 9.79
C HIS A 50 5.39 -41.90 8.76
N GLY A 51 4.16 -41.44 8.54
CA GLY A 51 3.30 -42.01 7.50
C GLY A 51 3.82 -41.68 6.08
N ASP A 52 3.45 -42.48 5.09
CA ASP A 52 3.92 -42.35 3.70
C ASP A 52 3.65 -40.98 3.07
N ASN A 53 2.60 -40.28 3.52
CA ASN A 53 2.20 -38.96 3.03
C ASN A 53 2.80 -37.78 3.80
N PHE A 54 3.60 -38.04 4.85
CA PHE A 54 4.19 -36.99 5.66
C PHE A 54 5.43 -36.40 4.99
N ASN A 55 5.53 -35.06 4.99
CA ASN A 55 6.67 -34.33 4.45
C ASN A 55 7.31 -33.50 5.58
N LEU A 56 8.64 -33.55 5.72
CA LEU A 56 9.40 -32.73 6.67
C LEU A 56 9.14 -31.23 6.51
N PHE A 57 8.80 -30.75 5.31
CA PHE A 57 8.37 -29.36 5.11
C PHE A 57 7.11 -29.01 5.92
N ALA A 58 6.16 -29.94 6.05
CA ALA A 58 4.97 -29.73 6.88
C ALA A 58 5.33 -29.68 8.37
N ALA A 59 6.34 -30.46 8.79
CA ALA A 59 6.84 -30.44 10.17
C ALA A 59 7.39 -29.07 10.58
N MET A 60 7.90 -28.27 9.64
CA MET A 60 8.40 -26.91 9.92
C MET A 60 7.31 -25.94 10.42
N SER A 61 6.03 -26.28 10.25
CA SER A 61 4.89 -25.48 10.74
C SER A 61 4.30 -26.03 12.05
N ALA A 62 4.86 -27.12 12.59
CA ALA A 62 4.36 -27.72 13.82
C ALA A 62 4.61 -26.79 15.02
N LEU A 63 3.66 -26.76 15.96
CA LEU A 63 3.84 -26.10 17.24
C LEU A 63 4.56 -27.03 18.20
N GLU A 64 5.41 -26.45 19.04
CA GLU A 64 6.08 -27.14 20.13
C GLU A 64 5.35 -26.83 21.44
N ILE A 65 4.76 -27.87 22.04
CA ILE A 65 4.06 -27.76 23.32
C ILE A 65 5.11 -27.54 24.42
N MET A 66 4.78 -26.72 25.42
CA MET A 66 5.68 -26.27 26.50
C MET A 66 6.80 -25.30 26.10
N ASP A 67 6.93 -24.90 24.83
CA ASP A 67 7.80 -23.78 24.45
C ASP A 67 7.02 -22.44 24.57
N PRO A 68 7.46 -21.47 25.40
CA PRO A 68 6.75 -20.19 25.60
C PRO A 68 6.54 -19.32 24.35
N LYS A 69 7.33 -19.55 23.29
CA LYS A 69 7.24 -18.82 22.01
C LYS A 69 6.37 -19.53 20.99
N MET A 70 6.09 -20.83 21.16
CA MET A 70 5.32 -21.65 20.21
C MET A 70 3.98 -22.09 20.77
N ASP A 71 3.88 -22.27 22.09
CA ASP A 71 2.69 -22.69 22.80
C ASP A 71 1.87 -21.48 23.27
N SER A 72 0.70 -21.26 22.67
CA SER A 72 -0.20 -20.17 23.09
C SER A 72 -0.96 -20.47 24.40
N GLY A 73 -0.98 -21.75 24.83
CA GLY A 73 -1.64 -22.21 26.04
C GLY A 73 -0.90 -21.85 27.32
N ILE A 74 0.44 -21.80 27.27
CA ILE A 74 1.28 -21.51 28.45
C ILE A 74 1.28 -20.02 28.86
N VAL A 75 0.98 -19.11 27.92
CA VAL A 75 1.01 -17.65 28.14
C VAL A 75 -0.37 -17.10 28.58
N CYS A 76 -1.39 -17.95 28.64
CA CYS A 76 -2.77 -17.53 28.91
C CYS A 76 -3.00 -17.24 30.41
N LYS A 77 -3.45 -16.03 30.74
CA LYS A 77 -3.67 -15.62 32.15
C LYS A 77 -4.98 -16.15 32.74
N TYR A 78 -6.01 -16.31 31.90
CA TYR A 78 -7.33 -16.79 32.30
C TYR A 78 -7.80 -17.91 31.38
N TYR A 79 -8.43 -18.95 31.90
CA TYR A 79 -8.92 -20.09 31.11
C TYR A 79 -10.20 -19.76 30.35
N SER A 80 -11.00 -18.80 30.83
CA SER A 80 -12.25 -18.38 30.20
C SER A 80 -12.54 -16.90 30.42
N ILE A 81 -13.45 -16.37 29.59
CA ILE A 81 -13.97 -15.00 29.73
C ILE A 81 -14.69 -14.84 31.07
N ASP A 82 -15.40 -15.88 31.53
CA ASP A 82 -16.17 -15.86 32.77
C ASP A 82 -15.24 -15.82 33.99
N GLU A 83 -14.12 -16.55 33.96
CA GLU A 83 -13.07 -16.48 34.99
C GLU A 83 -12.41 -15.08 35.03
N ALA A 84 -12.10 -14.47 33.89
CA ALA A 84 -11.54 -13.12 33.85
C ALA A 84 -12.52 -12.09 34.45
N VAL A 85 -13.82 -12.30 34.20
CA VAL A 85 -14.89 -11.50 34.79
C VAL A 85 -14.99 -11.70 36.30
N GLU A 86 -14.94 -12.93 36.80
CA GLU A 86 -14.99 -13.27 38.22
C GLU A 86 -13.78 -12.69 38.98
N ASN A 87 -12.61 -12.67 38.34
CA ASN A 87 -11.40 -12.02 38.85
C ASN A 87 -11.43 -10.48 38.77
N GLY A 88 -12.55 -9.89 38.36
CA GLY A 88 -12.77 -8.44 38.38
C GLY A 88 -12.05 -7.65 37.28
N VAL A 89 -11.63 -8.29 36.19
CA VAL A 89 -10.92 -7.62 35.08
C VAL A 89 -11.82 -6.62 34.34
N ALA A 90 -13.11 -6.92 34.25
CA ALA A 90 -14.13 -6.09 33.59
C ALA A 90 -15.32 -5.80 34.54
N PRO A 91 -15.15 -4.90 35.52
CA PRO A 91 -16.18 -4.59 36.50
C PRO A 91 -17.39 -3.88 35.85
N VAL A 92 -18.59 -4.18 36.33
CA VAL A 92 -19.83 -3.47 35.99
C VAL A 92 -20.68 -3.30 37.27
N PRO A 93 -21.04 -2.07 37.69
CA PRO A 93 -20.60 -0.77 37.14
C PRO A 93 -19.06 -0.63 37.24
N ILE A 94 -18.46 0.22 36.39
CA ILE A 94 -17.00 0.34 36.33
C ILE A 94 -16.45 0.86 37.66
N SER A 95 -17.15 1.83 38.25
CA SER A 95 -16.87 2.34 39.59
C SER A 95 -18.17 2.76 40.29
N SER A 96 -18.16 2.74 41.62
CA SER A 96 -19.24 3.34 42.42
C SER A 96 -19.20 4.88 42.39
N ASP A 97 -18.05 5.48 42.09
CA ASP A 97 -17.90 6.92 41.89
C ASP A 97 -18.18 7.27 40.42
N LYS A 98 -19.26 8.01 40.18
CA LYS A 98 -19.66 8.47 38.83
C LYS A 98 -18.54 9.21 38.09
N THR A 99 -17.68 9.94 38.80
CA THR A 99 -16.57 10.68 38.18
C THR A 99 -15.52 9.74 37.62
N ILE A 100 -15.17 8.71 38.39
CA ILE A 100 -14.22 7.67 37.97
C ILE A 100 -14.84 6.78 36.88
N ASP A 101 -16.14 6.49 36.98
CA ASP A 101 -16.89 5.70 36.01
C ASP A 101 -16.86 6.33 34.60
N VAL A 102 -17.16 7.63 34.49
CA VAL A 102 -17.08 8.37 33.21
C VAL A 102 -15.64 8.48 32.71
N GLN A 103 -14.67 8.70 33.61
CA GLN A 103 -13.24 8.76 33.28
C GLN A 103 -12.75 7.43 32.68
N CYS A 104 -13.05 6.31 33.34
CA CYS A 104 -12.67 4.98 32.88
C CYS A 104 -13.41 4.60 31.60
N THR A 105 -14.67 5.03 31.43
CA THR A 105 -15.39 4.87 30.16
C THR A 105 -14.64 5.54 29.01
N ILE A 106 -14.18 6.78 29.21
CA ILE A 106 -13.35 7.49 28.23
C ILE A 106 -12.04 6.73 27.94
N ASP A 107 -11.37 6.23 28.97
CA ASP A 107 -10.12 5.47 28.81
C ASP A 107 -10.34 4.15 28.03
N ILE A 108 -11.46 3.47 28.24
CA ILE A 108 -11.87 2.28 27.47
C ILE A 108 -12.11 2.66 26.00
N MET A 109 -12.83 3.76 25.73
CA MET A 109 -13.08 4.24 24.36
C MET A 109 -11.77 4.59 23.64
N ASP A 110 -10.84 5.26 24.34
CA ASP A 110 -9.55 5.65 23.78
C ASP A 110 -8.72 4.41 23.41
N HIS A 111 -8.68 3.42 24.30
CA HIS A 111 -7.95 2.18 24.04
C HIS A 111 -8.59 1.35 22.93
N LEU A 112 -9.93 1.32 22.82
CA LEU A 112 -10.62 0.65 21.72
C LEU A 112 -10.25 1.23 20.35
N LEU A 113 -10.18 2.57 20.24
CA LEU A 113 -9.70 3.22 19.01
C LEU A 113 -8.24 2.84 18.71
N ALA A 114 -7.38 2.81 19.73
CA ALA A 114 -6.00 2.37 19.55
C ALA A 114 -5.92 0.92 19.08
N CYS A 115 -6.76 0.03 19.64
CA CYS A 115 -6.86 -1.37 19.20
C CYS A 115 -7.36 -1.50 17.76
N GLU A 116 -8.37 -0.73 17.36
CA GLU A 116 -8.91 -0.73 15.99
C GLU A 116 -7.86 -0.22 14.98
N ALA A 117 -7.17 0.88 15.28
CA ALA A 117 -6.06 1.37 14.46
C ALA A 117 -4.90 0.36 14.39
N THR A 118 -4.61 -0.35 15.49
CA THR A 118 -3.59 -1.40 15.53
C THR A 118 -3.99 -2.58 14.64
N TRP A 119 -5.26 -3.01 14.71
CA TRP A 119 -5.79 -4.05 13.83
C TRP A 119 -5.67 -3.65 12.36
N HIS A 120 -6.05 -2.42 12.00
CA HIS A 120 -5.95 -1.92 10.63
C HIS A 120 -4.52 -1.92 10.07
N ASN A 121 -3.50 -1.89 10.93
CA ASN A 121 -2.09 -2.00 10.55
C ASN A 121 -1.61 -3.46 10.38
N GLY A 122 -2.53 -4.43 10.29
CA GLY A 122 -2.21 -5.83 9.98
C GLY A 122 -2.00 -6.71 11.20
N HIS A 123 -2.46 -6.31 12.39
CA HIS A 123 -2.44 -7.18 13.58
C HIS A 123 -3.70 -8.04 13.69
N SER A 124 -3.72 -9.00 14.61
CA SER A 124 -4.87 -9.91 14.79
C SER A 124 -6.05 -9.20 15.45
N LEU A 125 -7.24 -9.34 14.85
CA LEU A 125 -8.50 -8.83 15.41
C LEU A 125 -8.79 -9.41 16.80
N ALA A 126 -8.46 -10.69 17.02
CA ALA A 126 -8.68 -11.42 18.26
C ALA A 126 -7.86 -10.87 19.44
N GLN A 127 -6.63 -10.43 19.17
CA GLN A 127 -5.69 -9.97 20.18
C GLN A 127 -5.67 -8.44 20.35
N THR A 128 -6.35 -7.71 19.46
CA THR A 128 -6.44 -6.24 19.50
C THR A 128 -7.83 -5.82 19.98
N VAL A 129 -8.79 -5.62 19.08
CA VAL A 129 -10.14 -5.13 19.41
C VAL A 129 -10.86 -6.11 20.35
N PHE A 130 -10.83 -7.41 20.04
CA PHE A 130 -11.49 -8.43 20.86
C PHE A 130 -10.69 -8.86 22.09
N SER A 131 -9.59 -8.18 22.43
CA SER A 131 -9.05 -8.24 23.79
C SER A 131 -10.01 -7.61 24.81
N CYS A 132 -10.93 -6.74 24.35
CA CYS A 132 -11.93 -6.10 25.18
C CYS A 132 -13.04 -7.07 25.61
N ILE A 133 -13.12 -7.34 26.91
CA ILE A 133 -14.15 -8.22 27.50
C ILE A 133 -15.55 -7.63 27.31
N TYR A 134 -15.70 -6.29 27.32
CA TYR A 134 -16.98 -5.62 27.10
C TYR A 134 -17.54 -5.85 25.68
N LEU A 135 -16.67 -6.09 24.68
CA LEU A 135 -17.09 -6.47 23.31
C LEU A 135 -17.47 -7.95 23.21
N LEU A 136 -16.79 -8.81 23.95
CA LEU A 136 -17.05 -10.25 24.01
C LEU A 136 -18.35 -10.58 24.74
N ARG A 137 -18.73 -9.78 25.75
CA ARG A 137 -19.96 -9.95 26.55
C ARG A 137 -20.82 -8.66 26.52
N PRO A 138 -21.53 -8.37 25.42
CA PRO A 138 -22.29 -7.13 25.26
C PRO A 138 -23.46 -7.00 26.27
N ASP A 139 -24.01 -8.11 26.76
CA ASP A 139 -25.10 -8.11 27.75
C ASP A 139 -24.72 -7.41 29.05
N ARG A 140 -23.43 -7.47 29.43
CA ARG A 140 -22.91 -6.83 30.64
C ARG A 140 -22.95 -5.32 30.58
N THR A 141 -22.81 -4.72 29.40
CA THR A 141 -22.80 -3.26 29.27
C THR A 141 -24.20 -2.67 29.19
N SER A 142 -25.26 -3.48 29.14
CA SER A 142 -26.66 -3.04 28.97
C SER A 142 -27.13 -1.98 29.97
N SER A 143 -26.62 -2.00 31.20
CA SER A 143 -26.89 -1.01 32.24
C SER A 143 -26.17 0.33 32.04
N HIS A 144 -25.14 0.37 31.19
CA HIS A 144 -24.29 1.53 30.95
C HIS A 144 -24.40 2.00 29.48
N ALA A 145 -25.40 2.84 29.19
CA ALA A 145 -25.80 3.23 27.84
C ALA A 145 -24.66 3.75 26.94
N ILE A 146 -23.74 4.56 27.48
CA ILE A 146 -22.62 5.14 26.71
C ILE A 146 -21.68 4.04 26.22
N LEU A 147 -21.10 3.27 27.14
CA LEU A 147 -20.23 2.14 26.80
C LEU A 147 -20.94 1.09 25.92
N HIS A 148 -22.20 0.75 26.22
CA HIS A 148 -22.95 -0.22 25.44
C HIS A 148 -23.11 0.19 23.98
N SER A 149 -23.56 1.43 23.74
CA SER A 149 -23.73 1.97 22.40
C SER A 149 -22.40 2.04 21.65
N TYR A 150 -21.32 2.46 22.33
CA TYR A 150 -19.99 2.55 21.74
C TYR A 150 -19.43 1.16 21.35
N CYS A 151 -19.52 0.17 22.24
CA CYS A 151 -19.08 -1.20 21.97
C CYS A 151 -19.81 -1.82 20.75
N ARG A 152 -21.12 -1.59 20.63
CA ARG A 152 -21.89 -2.05 19.46
C ARG A 152 -21.44 -1.38 18.16
N VAL A 153 -21.12 -0.09 18.20
CA VAL A 153 -20.62 0.65 17.04
C VAL A 153 -19.25 0.14 16.62
N ILE A 154 -18.33 -0.11 17.56
CA ILE A 154 -17.01 -0.70 17.24
C ILE A 154 -17.15 -2.09 16.60
N ARG A 155 -18.09 -2.92 17.05
CA ARG A 155 -18.38 -4.20 16.37
C ARG A 155 -18.89 -4.00 14.95
N ALA A 156 -19.77 -3.02 14.76
CA ALA A 156 -20.31 -2.68 13.44
C ALA A 156 -19.23 -2.12 12.51
N THR A 157 -18.30 -1.29 13.00
CA THR A 157 -17.17 -0.78 12.19
C THR A 157 -16.23 -1.92 11.81
N CYS A 158 -15.89 -2.81 12.76
CA CYS A 158 -15.09 -4.01 12.46
C CYS A 158 -15.75 -4.87 11.38
N LYS A 159 -17.07 -5.11 11.48
CA LYS A 159 -17.83 -5.84 10.45
C LYS A 159 -17.77 -5.14 9.09
N ALA A 160 -17.98 -3.82 9.07
CA ALA A 160 -17.96 -3.05 7.84
C ALA A 160 -16.57 -3.11 7.16
N VAL A 161 -15.49 -2.98 7.94
CA VAL A 161 -14.12 -3.10 7.45
C VAL A 161 -13.86 -4.50 6.89
N VAL A 162 -14.24 -5.56 7.62
CA VAL A 162 -14.10 -6.95 7.12
C VAL A 162 -14.85 -7.13 5.80
N SER A 163 -16.11 -6.64 5.68
CA SER A 163 -16.88 -6.72 4.44
C SER A 163 -16.19 -6.00 3.29
N VAL A 164 -15.76 -4.74 3.50
CA VAL A 164 -15.11 -3.93 2.47
C VAL A 164 -13.82 -4.56 1.96
N VAL A 165 -12.99 -5.09 2.88
CA VAL A 165 -11.71 -5.72 2.55
C VAL A 165 -11.93 -7.04 1.81
N SER A 166 -12.87 -7.88 2.27
CA SER A 166 -13.23 -9.13 1.61
C SER A 166 -13.84 -8.91 0.22
N ASP A 167 -14.71 -7.90 0.06
CA ASP A 167 -15.32 -7.54 -1.23
C ASP A 167 -14.26 -6.99 -2.21
N ALA A 168 -13.30 -6.21 -1.71
CA ALA A 168 -12.16 -5.76 -2.49
C ALA A 168 -11.21 -6.92 -2.86
N ARG A 169 -11.32 -8.10 -2.25
CA ARG A 169 -10.45 -9.26 -2.49
C ARG A 169 -8.96 -8.89 -2.38
N THR A 170 -8.62 -8.06 -1.40
CA THR A 170 -7.21 -7.74 -1.11
C THR A 170 -6.51 -8.98 -0.55
N HIS A 171 -5.18 -8.98 -0.51
CA HIS A 171 -4.45 -10.14 0.00
C HIS A 171 -4.64 -10.26 1.51
N GLU A 172 -5.54 -11.16 1.89
CA GLU A 172 -5.77 -11.59 3.27
C GLU A 172 -4.43 -12.08 3.87
N GLU A 173 -4.20 -11.80 5.16
CA GLU A 173 -3.03 -12.17 5.97
C GLU A 173 -1.72 -11.39 5.74
N GLU A 174 -1.60 -10.56 4.69
CA GLU A 174 -0.45 -9.65 4.52
C GLU A 174 -0.82 -8.18 4.82
N ASP A 175 -1.94 -7.70 4.26
CA ASP A 175 -2.41 -6.33 4.49
C ASP A 175 -3.34 -6.22 5.74
N LEU A 176 -4.19 -7.23 5.99
CA LEU A 176 -5.08 -7.32 7.16
C LEU A 176 -5.50 -8.76 7.44
N PHE A 177 -5.63 -9.12 8.72
CA PHE A 177 -6.26 -10.36 9.16
C PHE A 177 -7.78 -10.16 9.28
N THR A 178 -8.52 -10.68 8.29
CA THR A 178 -10.00 -10.67 8.24
C THR A 178 -10.63 -11.86 8.97
N MET A 179 -9.84 -12.92 9.22
CA MET A 179 -10.30 -14.14 9.89
C MET A 179 -10.69 -13.87 11.34
N ALA A 180 -11.98 -14.05 11.63
CA ALA A 180 -12.55 -13.79 12.95
C ALA A 180 -12.53 -15.01 13.88
N TYR A 181 -12.24 -16.23 13.40
CA TYR A 181 -12.16 -17.46 14.22
C TYR A 181 -13.31 -17.64 15.23
N GLY A 182 -14.56 -17.37 14.80
CA GLY A 182 -15.75 -17.49 15.65
C GLY A 182 -15.99 -16.32 16.62
N LEU A 183 -15.23 -15.23 16.53
CA LEU A 183 -15.48 -14.02 17.31
C LEU A 183 -16.86 -13.42 17.00
N PRO A 184 -17.54 -12.83 18.00
CA PRO A 184 -18.88 -12.28 17.84
C PRO A 184 -18.85 -10.92 17.13
N LEU A 185 -18.56 -10.93 15.82
CA LEU A 185 -18.73 -9.77 14.92
C LEU A 185 -20.21 -9.46 14.63
N HIS A 186 -21.11 -10.38 14.99
CA HIS A 186 -22.54 -10.23 14.83
C HIS A 186 -23.29 -10.60 16.11
N GLY A 187 -24.30 -9.80 16.46
CA GLY A 187 -25.14 -10.00 17.62
C GLY A 187 -26.51 -9.38 17.40
N ASP A 188 -27.49 -9.86 18.16
CA ASP A 188 -28.86 -9.39 18.05
C ASP A 188 -28.97 -7.89 18.41
N GLY A 189 -29.70 -7.14 17.59
CA GLY A 189 -29.87 -5.69 17.72
C GLY A 189 -28.72 -4.81 17.21
N ASP A 190 -27.64 -5.37 16.65
CA ASP A 190 -26.52 -4.57 16.10
C ASP A 190 -26.94 -3.66 14.92
N GLU A 191 -28.04 -3.99 14.22
CA GLU A 191 -28.62 -3.13 13.17
C GLU A 191 -29.11 -1.77 13.70
N LYS A 192 -29.45 -1.68 15.00
CA LYS A 192 -29.92 -0.46 15.66
C LYS A 192 -28.78 0.33 16.32
N CYS A 193 -27.53 -0.09 16.19
CA CYS A 193 -26.39 0.52 16.89
C CYS A 193 -26.27 2.03 16.65
N LEU A 194 -26.47 2.50 15.43
CA LEU A 194 -26.44 3.93 15.08
C LEU A 194 -27.56 4.72 15.76
N SER A 195 -28.77 4.16 15.81
CA SER A 195 -29.91 4.82 16.48
C SER A 195 -29.69 4.96 17.98
N MET A 196 -29.08 3.95 18.61
CA MET A 196 -28.71 3.98 20.03
C MET A 196 -27.59 4.99 20.29
N LEU A 197 -26.56 5.02 19.45
CA LEU A 197 -25.46 5.98 19.56
C LEU A 197 -25.98 7.42 19.40
N ASN A 198 -26.84 7.68 18.43
CA ASN A 198 -27.44 9.01 18.21
C ASN A 198 -28.29 9.45 19.42
N ALA A 199 -29.03 8.53 20.05
CA ALA A 199 -29.81 8.84 21.26
C ALA A 199 -28.90 9.21 22.45
N VAL A 200 -27.77 8.50 22.61
CA VAL A 200 -26.74 8.83 23.61
C VAL A 200 -26.08 10.17 23.29
N GLU A 201 -25.73 10.41 22.03
CA GLU A 201 -25.14 11.67 21.58
C GLU A 201 -26.05 12.86 21.87
N GLU A 202 -27.34 12.76 21.52
CA GLU A 202 -28.34 13.80 21.79
C GLU A 202 -28.51 14.07 23.28
N THR A 203 -28.49 13.01 24.11
CA THR A 203 -28.55 13.14 25.58
C THR A 203 -27.34 13.93 26.10
N ILE A 204 -26.12 13.54 25.73
CA ILE A 204 -24.90 14.22 26.15
C ILE A 204 -24.84 15.66 25.60
N TYR A 205 -25.36 15.88 24.40
CA TYR A 205 -25.39 17.22 23.79
C TYR A 205 -26.40 18.15 24.48
N ARG A 206 -27.58 17.66 24.86
CA ARG A 206 -28.55 18.40 25.70
C ARG A 206 -27.93 18.77 27.04
N GLN A 207 -27.20 17.85 27.64
CA GLN A 207 -26.48 18.05 28.89
C GLN A 207 -25.41 19.14 28.76
N LEU A 208 -24.59 19.08 27.71
CA LEU A 208 -23.62 20.14 27.41
C LEU A 208 -24.28 21.51 27.22
N ARG A 209 -25.46 21.58 26.59
CA ARG A 209 -26.23 22.83 26.46
C ARG A 209 -26.74 23.32 27.81
N ALA A 210 -27.22 22.42 28.67
CA ALA A 210 -27.67 22.77 30.01
C ALA A 210 -26.53 23.35 30.86
N CYS A 211 -25.33 22.74 30.85
CA CYS A 211 -24.15 23.25 31.54
C CYS A 211 -23.74 24.66 31.10
N LYS A 212 -23.87 24.96 29.80
CA LYS A 212 -23.58 26.29 29.26
C LYS A 212 -24.64 27.31 29.69
N ALA A 213 -25.92 26.92 29.73
CA ALA A 213 -27.02 27.79 30.13
C ALA A 213 -26.96 28.18 31.63
N THR A 214 -26.50 27.27 32.51
CA THR A 214 -26.33 27.54 33.95
C THR A 214 -25.24 28.57 34.25
N SER A 215 -24.22 28.71 33.39
CA SER A 215 -23.20 29.77 33.50
C SER A 215 -23.76 31.18 33.20
N SER A 216 -24.90 31.26 32.50
CA SER A 216 -25.61 32.48 32.12
C SER A 216 -26.97 32.56 32.81
N LYS A 217 -26.99 32.84 34.13
CA LYS A 217 -28.18 33.14 34.97
C LYS A 217 -29.56 32.89 34.30
N LYS A 218 -29.98 31.63 34.12
CA LYS A 218 -31.39 31.23 33.94
C LYS A 218 -31.57 29.74 34.28
N ARG A 219 -32.71 29.45 34.92
CA ARG A 219 -33.04 28.23 35.69
C ARG A 219 -32.78 26.89 34.98
N VAL A 220 -32.43 25.90 35.81
CA VAL A 220 -32.20 24.48 35.52
C VAL A 220 -33.50 23.79 35.05
N SER A 221 -33.39 22.94 34.04
CA SER A 221 -34.41 21.97 33.63
C SER A 221 -34.27 20.72 34.52
N GLU A 222 -35.35 20.30 35.20
CA GLU A 222 -35.35 19.23 36.22
C GLU A 222 -35.10 17.80 35.69
N ASP A 223 -35.08 17.60 34.37
CA ASP A 223 -35.03 16.24 33.76
C ASP A 223 -33.63 15.76 33.28
N ILE A 224 -32.52 16.43 33.63
CA ILE A 224 -31.17 16.03 33.16
C ILE A 224 -30.28 15.62 34.34
N GLU A 225 -30.01 14.31 34.46
CA GLU A 225 -29.13 13.77 35.49
C GLU A 225 -27.65 14.01 35.13
N PRO A 226 -26.83 14.62 36.03
CA PRO A 226 -25.42 14.89 35.77
C PRO A 226 -24.63 13.59 35.60
N LEU A 227 -23.68 13.57 34.65
CA LEU A 227 -22.82 12.41 34.36
C LEU A 227 -21.91 12.09 35.55
N GLN A 228 -21.57 13.09 36.36
CA GLN A 228 -20.69 12.96 37.51
C GLN A 228 -21.05 13.94 38.64
N HIS A 229 -20.39 13.82 39.80
CA HIS A 229 -20.78 14.55 41.01
C HIS A 229 -20.25 16.00 41.09
N ASN A 230 -19.10 16.29 40.51
CA ASN A 230 -18.43 17.59 40.45
C ASN A 230 -18.81 18.41 39.20
N LEU A 231 -19.85 19.23 39.29
CA LEU A 231 -20.40 20.03 38.17
C LEU A 231 -19.39 20.86 37.36
N ASP A 232 -18.24 21.24 37.93
CA ASP A 232 -17.20 22.00 37.22
C ASP A 232 -16.52 21.19 36.10
N LEU A 233 -16.50 19.86 36.22
CA LEU A 233 -15.91 18.94 35.23
C LEU A 233 -16.91 18.48 34.17
N GLU A 234 -18.21 18.71 34.39
CA GLU A 234 -19.31 18.20 33.56
C GLU A 234 -19.19 18.63 32.10
N GLU A 235 -18.88 19.92 31.87
CA GLU A 235 -18.71 20.46 30.52
C GLU A 235 -17.53 19.78 29.80
N GLY A 236 -16.46 19.45 30.54
CA GLY A 236 -15.28 18.76 30.03
C GLY A 236 -15.59 17.33 29.61
N PHE A 237 -16.26 16.57 30.48
CA PHE A 237 -16.65 15.19 30.20
C PHE A 237 -17.64 15.08 29.04
N CYS A 238 -18.66 15.95 28.99
CA CYS A 238 -19.60 15.99 27.87
C CYS A 238 -18.88 16.25 26.54
N LYS A 239 -17.95 17.22 26.50
CA LYS A 239 -17.13 17.48 25.30
C LYS A 239 -16.27 16.28 24.94
N ALA A 240 -15.62 15.65 25.92
CA ALA A 240 -14.74 14.52 25.70
C ALA A 240 -15.49 13.32 25.09
N LEU A 241 -16.66 12.98 25.64
CA LEU A 241 -17.51 11.91 25.14
C LEU A 241 -18.07 12.21 23.74
N LEU A 242 -18.61 13.42 23.52
CA LEU A 242 -19.11 13.82 22.20
C LEU A 242 -18.02 13.77 21.14
N CYS A 243 -16.78 14.15 21.47
CA CYS A 243 -15.67 14.03 20.53
C CYS A 243 -15.45 12.57 20.11
N ARG A 244 -15.48 11.62 21.05
CA ARG A 244 -15.23 10.20 20.78
C ARG A 244 -16.39 9.49 20.09
N ILE A 245 -17.62 9.89 20.41
CA ILE A 245 -18.84 9.38 19.77
C ILE A 245 -18.92 9.85 18.31
N ARG A 246 -18.55 11.12 18.05
CA ARG A 246 -18.59 11.69 16.70
C ARG A 246 -17.37 11.34 15.85
N PHE A 247 -16.24 11.00 16.48
CA PHE A 247 -14.98 10.74 15.78
C PHE A 247 -15.08 9.69 14.65
N PRO A 248 -15.81 8.58 14.80
CA PRO A 248 -16.00 7.61 13.72
C PRO A 248 -16.79 8.15 12.52
N PHE A 249 -17.47 9.29 12.64
CA PHE A 249 -18.40 9.83 11.64
C PHE A 249 -18.01 11.22 11.10
N PHE A 250 -17.32 12.05 11.89
CA PHE A 250 -16.93 13.42 11.51
C PHE A 250 -15.56 13.80 12.10
N PRO A 251 -14.56 14.14 11.26
CA PRO A 251 -13.28 14.66 11.74
C PRO A 251 -13.45 16.08 12.31
N CYS A 252 -13.38 16.24 13.62
CA CYS A 252 -13.28 17.56 14.25
C CYS A 252 -11.87 17.80 14.79
N SER A 253 -10.92 18.03 13.87
CA SER A 253 -9.49 18.24 14.16
C SER A 253 -9.22 19.41 15.12
N TYR A 254 -10.00 20.49 15.03
CA TYR A 254 -9.72 21.73 15.77
C TYR A 254 -10.11 21.69 17.27
N LEU A 255 -11.09 20.87 17.66
CA LEU A 255 -11.54 20.74 19.06
C LEU A 255 -10.73 19.69 19.83
N TYR A 256 -10.16 18.71 19.14
CA TYR A 256 -9.56 17.53 19.76
C TYR A 256 -8.17 17.80 20.39
N GLU A 257 -7.30 18.51 19.67
CA GLU A 257 -5.92 18.78 20.10
C GLU A 257 -5.85 19.76 21.29
N LYS A 258 -6.76 20.75 21.33
CA LYS A 258 -6.85 21.72 22.43
C LYS A 258 -7.53 21.16 23.68
N THR A 259 -8.49 20.23 23.55
CA THR A 259 -9.26 19.74 24.69
C THR A 259 -8.59 18.56 25.40
N SER A 260 -7.87 17.71 24.66
CA SER A 260 -7.14 16.56 25.22
C SER A 260 -5.86 16.97 25.98
N ARG A 261 -5.08 17.92 25.44
CA ARG A 261 -3.76 18.28 26.00
C ARG A 261 -3.82 19.27 27.17
N LYS A 262 -4.83 20.14 27.24
CA LYS A 262 -4.87 21.28 28.20
C LYS A 262 -5.60 21.04 29.53
N ARG A 263 -6.35 19.94 29.73
CA ARG A 263 -7.21 19.83 30.93
C ARG A 263 -7.10 18.54 31.75
N LEU A 264 -6.28 17.57 31.38
CA LEU A 264 -5.87 16.50 32.31
C LEU A 264 -4.55 16.75 33.03
N GLY A 265 -3.78 17.77 32.63
CA GLY A 265 -2.58 18.22 33.37
C GLY A 265 -2.87 18.88 34.73
N ALA A 266 -4.11 18.88 35.20
CA ALA A 266 -4.49 19.40 36.51
C ALA A 266 -4.45 18.35 37.65
N PHE A 267 -4.22 17.07 37.33
CA PHE A 267 -4.09 16.01 38.34
C PHE A 267 -2.92 15.08 37.99
N GLY A 268 -1.73 15.41 38.54
CA GLY A 268 -0.58 14.51 38.63
C GLY A 268 0.46 14.68 37.53
N THR A 269 1.49 15.48 37.80
CA THR A 269 2.79 15.36 37.15
C THR A 269 3.46 14.07 37.64
N CYS A 270 3.43 13.01 36.84
CA CYS A 270 4.43 11.94 36.95
C CYS A 270 5.55 12.24 35.96
N GLU A 271 6.71 12.59 36.51
CA GLU A 271 7.96 12.75 35.77
C GLU A 271 8.49 11.41 35.24
N ASP A 272 9.16 11.53 34.09
CA ASP A 272 10.20 10.65 33.54
C ASP A 272 9.89 9.19 33.23
N GLY A 273 9.39 9.03 32.00
CA GLY A 273 9.38 7.80 31.21
C GLY A 273 8.35 7.94 30.11
N VAL A 274 8.78 8.23 28.87
CA VAL A 274 7.88 8.26 27.70
C VAL A 274 7.46 6.83 27.37
N GLU A 275 6.64 6.23 28.23
CA GLU A 275 5.88 5.05 27.86
C GLU A 275 4.83 5.50 26.86
N GLU A 276 4.83 4.88 25.68
CA GLU A 276 3.82 5.07 24.63
C GLU A 276 2.45 4.56 25.14
N ARG A 277 1.72 5.39 25.87
CA ARG A 277 0.42 5.04 26.46
C ARG A 277 -0.69 5.04 25.41
N THR A 278 -1.69 4.19 25.61
CA THR A 278 -2.79 3.93 24.67
C THR A 278 -4.03 4.79 24.91
N THR A 279 -4.10 5.52 26.03
CA THR A 279 -5.23 6.37 26.44
C THR A 279 -4.82 7.85 26.51
N ALA A 280 -5.76 8.77 26.33
CA ALA A 280 -5.46 10.21 26.43
C ALA A 280 -5.06 10.63 27.85
N SER A 281 -5.60 9.96 28.86
CA SER A 281 -5.30 10.25 30.27
C SER A 281 -3.95 9.71 30.73
N GLY A 282 -3.37 8.80 29.95
CA GLY A 282 -2.20 8.05 30.34
C GLY A 282 -2.46 7.02 31.44
N ARG A 283 -3.71 6.64 31.72
CA ARG A 283 -4.02 5.53 32.63
C ARG A 283 -4.12 4.22 31.86
N ALA A 284 -3.83 3.11 32.54
CA ALA A 284 -4.05 1.79 31.96
C ALA A 284 -5.56 1.54 31.79
N PRO A 285 -6.00 1.06 30.61
CA PRO A 285 -7.40 0.75 30.38
C PRO A 285 -7.81 -0.50 31.15
N ILE A 286 -9.08 -0.57 31.54
CA ILE A 286 -9.66 -1.71 32.25
C ILE A 286 -10.48 -2.60 31.31
N GLY A 287 -10.62 -3.89 31.61
CA GLY A 287 -11.44 -4.81 30.83
C GLY A 287 -10.80 -5.34 29.54
N PHE A 288 -9.46 -5.31 29.43
CA PHE A 288 -8.73 -5.82 28.27
C PHE A 288 -7.74 -6.92 28.66
N ASP A 289 -7.74 -8.00 27.88
CA ASP A 289 -6.74 -9.07 27.97
C ASP A 289 -6.56 -9.73 26.59
N ALA A 290 -5.36 -9.64 26.03
CA ALA A 290 -5.06 -10.15 24.69
C ALA A 290 -4.91 -11.68 24.63
N SER A 291 -4.79 -12.36 25.78
CA SER A 291 -4.59 -13.81 25.87
C SER A 291 -5.89 -14.60 25.86
N LEU A 292 -7.05 -13.96 26.10
CA LEU A 292 -8.35 -14.63 26.19
C LEU A 292 -8.74 -15.42 24.93
N ASN A 293 -8.38 -14.92 23.76
CA ASN A 293 -8.73 -15.54 22.48
C ASN A 293 -7.62 -16.46 21.94
N SER A 294 -6.52 -16.68 22.67
CA SER A 294 -5.36 -17.45 22.17
C SER A 294 -5.66 -18.92 21.91
N ARG A 295 -6.70 -19.46 22.57
CA ARG A 295 -7.18 -20.83 22.39
C ARG A 295 -8.12 -20.99 21.20
N SER A 296 -8.76 -19.91 20.79
CA SER A 296 -9.69 -19.88 19.64
C SER A 296 -9.00 -19.49 18.34
N SER A 297 -7.80 -18.89 18.41
CA SER A 297 -7.00 -18.55 17.23
C SER A 297 -6.44 -19.77 16.53
N ALA A 298 -6.08 -19.61 15.25
CA ALA A 298 -5.33 -20.62 14.50
C ALA A 298 -4.08 -21.11 15.24
N PRO A 299 -3.66 -22.37 15.04
CA PRO A 299 -2.48 -22.96 15.65
C PRO A 299 -1.22 -22.29 15.10
N THR A 300 -0.92 -21.12 15.63
CA THR A 300 0.21 -20.28 15.26
C THR A 300 0.94 -19.85 16.53
N PRO A 301 2.27 -19.64 16.45
CA PRO A 301 3.05 -19.18 17.59
C PRO A 301 2.46 -17.88 18.18
N PRO A 302 2.43 -17.73 19.52
CA PRO A 302 1.96 -16.50 20.16
C PRO A 302 2.73 -15.28 19.67
N ARG A 303 2.01 -14.30 19.12
CA ARG A 303 2.58 -13.01 18.68
C ARG A 303 2.41 -11.96 19.76
N ALA A 304 3.51 -11.33 20.18
CA ALA A 304 3.46 -10.15 21.03
C ALA A 304 3.01 -8.93 20.18
N ILE A 305 1.78 -8.47 20.41
CA ILE A 305 1.24 -7.30 19.73
C ILE A 305 1.39 -6.08 20.63
N LYS A 306 2.04 -5.04 20.11
CA LYS A 306 2.11 -3.73 20.75
C LYS A 306 0.98 -2.86 20.23
N ILE A 307 0.01 -2.54 21.09
CA ILE A 307 -1.06 -1.59 20.76
C ILE A 307 -0.44 -0.21 20.49
N LEU A 308 -0.93 0.48 19.47
CA LEU A 308 -0.51 1.84 19.13
C LEU A 308 -0.73 2.80 20.30
N SER A 309 0.17 3.78 20.43
CA SER A 309 -0.06 4.88 21.35
C SER A 309 -1.28 5.69 20.93
N TRP A 310 -1.89 6.39 21.88
CA TRP A 310 -3.03 7.25 21.63
C TRP A 310 -2.77 8.26 20.50
N GLU A 311 -1.61 8.91 20.52
CA GLU A 311 -1.22 9.89 19.50
C GLU A 311 -1.12 9.25 18.11
N LYS A 312 -0.51 8.06 18.01
CA LYS A 312 -0.38 7.33 16.74
C LYS A 312 -1.74 6.85 16.22
N ALA A 313 -2.63 6.39 17.10
CA ALA A 313 -3.98 5.97 16.73
C ALA A 313 -4.80 7.14 16.15
N VAL A 314 -4.71 8.31 16.76
CA VAL A 314 -5.37 9.52 16.25
C VAL A 314 -4.81 9.94 14.91
N GLN A 315 -3.48 9.97 14.77
CA GLN A 315 -2.82 10.30 13.50
C GLN A 315 -3.24 9.35 12.38
N TYR A 316 -3.35 8.05 12.69
CA TYR A 316 -3.86 7.04 11.76
C TYR A 316 -5.27 7.37 11.28
N PHE A 317 -6.23 7.60 12.18
CA PHE A 317 -7.61 7.87 11.76
C PHE A 317 -7.76 9.22 11.05
N LEU A 318 -7.00 10.25 11.43
CA LEU A 318 -6.99 11.53 10.70
C LEU A 318 -6.48 11.34 9.27
N LYS A 319 -5.42 10.54 9.09
CA LYS A 319 -4.93 10.18 7.76
C LYS A 319 -5.96 9.38 6.97
N LEU A 320 -6.59 8.37 7.59
CA LEU A 320 -7.63 7.56 6.95
C LEU A 320 -8.81 8.42 6.49
N LEU A 321 -9.30 9.33 7.32
CA LEU A 321 -10.41 10.22 6.98
C LEU A 321 -10.03 11.18 5.84
N HIS A 322 -8.80 11.71 5.85
CA HIS A 322 -8.29 12.53 4.76
C HIS A 322 -8.19 11.73 3.44
N ASP A 323 -7.66 10.51 3.50
CA ASP A 323 -7.54 9.63 2.33
C ASP A 323 -8.94 9.27 1.78
N LEU A 324 -9.92 9.00 2.65
CA LEU A 324 -11.32 8.76 2.25
C LEU A 324 -11.99 10.01 1.69
N ASP A 325 -11.72 11.20 2.24
CA ASP A 325 -12.23 12.47 1.70
C ASP A 325 -11.72 12.72 0.28
N ILE A 326 -10.46 12.42 -0.01
CA ILE A 326 -9.90 12.47 -1.37
C ILE A 326 -10.65 11.51 -2.30
N VAL A 327 -10.92 10.28 -1.84
CA VAL A 327 -11.67 9.28 -2.64
C VAL A 327 -13.10 9.75 -2.93
N CYS A 328 -13.79 10.32 -1.93
CA CYS A 328 -15.16 10.81 -2.06
C CYS A 328 -15.27 12.13 -2.85
N SER A 329 -14.25 12.99 -2.76
CA SER A 329 -14.21 14.28 -3.44
C SER A 329 -13.74 14.19 -4.89
N TYR A 330 -13.22 13.03 -5.32
CA TYR A 330 -12.78 12.84 -6.70
C TYR A 330 -13.96 12.93 -7.66
N SER A 331 -13.88 13.86 -8.61
CA SER A 331 -14.85 13.97 -9.69
C SER A 331 -14.81 12.71 -10.53
N LEU A 332 -15.95 12.04 -10.69
CA LEU A 332 -16.09 10.81 -11.47
C LEU A 332 -15.81 11.11 -12.95
N ASP A 333 -14.54 11.05 -13.34
CA ASP A 333 -14.10 11.26 -14.72
C ASP A 333 -14.37 10.01 -15.57
N PRO A 334 -15.15 10.10 -16.65
CA PRO A 334 -15.37 8.98 -17.57
C PRO A 334 -14.12 8.60 -18.40
N SER A 335 -12.97 9.24 -18.21
CA SER A 335 -11.73 8.93 -18.94
C SER A 335 -10.83 7.96 -18.17
N LEU A 336 -10.51 6.81 -18.79
CA LEU A 336 -9.61 5.81 -18.17
C LEU A 336 -8.23 6.40 -17.83
N GLU A 337 -7.70 7.28 -18.67
CA GLU A 337 -6.41 7.95 -18.45
C GLU A 337 -6.44 8.86 -17.21
N GLY A 338 -7.56 9.57 -16.98
CA GLY A 338 -7.76 10.36 -15.76
C GLY A 338 -7.81 9.48 -14.52
N VAL A 339 -8.55 8.36 -14.59
CA VAL A 339 -8.62 7.36 -13.51
C VAL A 339 -7.26 6.77 -13.19
N LEU A 340 -6.52 6.27 -14.19
CA LEU A 340 -5.19 5.68 -13.99
C LEU A 340 -4.23 6.67 -13.32
N ARG A 341 -4.25 7.92 -13.75
CA ARG A 341 -3.44 8.98 -13.14
C ARG A 341 -3.84 9.24 -11.71
N PHE A 342 -5.13 9.36 -11.43
CA PHE A 342 -5.64 9.58 -10.08
C PHE A 342 -5.23 8.44 -9.16
N VAL A 343 -5.43 7.18 -9.57
CA VAL A 343 -5.05 6.02 -8.75
C VAL A 343 -3.54 6.02 -8.49
N VAL A 344 -2.72 6.23 -9.51
CA VAL A 344 -1.25 6.28 -9.33
C VAL A 344 -0.86 7.41 -8.38
N GLN A 345 -1.45 8.60 -8.51
CA GLN A 345 -1.17 9.74 -7.64
C GLN A 345 -1.63 9.49 -6.19
N PHE A 346 -2.82 8.94 -6.02
CA PHE A 346 -3.33 8.53 -4.71
C PHE A 346 -2.42 7.51 -4.05
N GLN A 347 -1.88 6.53 -4.80
CA GLN A 347 -0.93 5.57 -4.23
C GLN A 347 0.40 6.21 -3.77
N LYS A 348 0.81 7.35 -4.34
CA LYS A 348 2.02 8.07 -3.87
C LYS A 348 1.85 8.64 -2.46
N SER A 349 0.63 8.95 -2.03
CA SER A 349 0.37 9.38 -0.64
C SER A 349 0.47 8.24 0.37
N LYS A 350 0.74 7.00 -0.09
CA LYS A 350 0.81 5.76 0.71
C LYS A 350 -0.47 5.56 1.55
N PRO A 351 -1.63 5.40 0.88
CA PRO A 351 -2.91 5.21 1.54
C PRO A 351 -2.97 3.86 2.26
N ASP A 352 -3.64 3.85 3.41
CA ASP A 352 -3.82 2.63 4.21
C ASP A 352 -4.78 1.65 3.51
N LEU A 353 -4.78 0.39 3.94
CA LEU A 353 -5.56 -0.67 3.29
C LEU A 353 -7.04 -0.29 3.11
N ILE A 354 -7.66 0.27 4.14
CA ILE A 354 -9.09 0.57 4.13
C ILE A 354 -9.42 1.60 3.05
N ALA A 355 -8.62 2.67 2.95
CA ALA A 355 -8.78 3.67 1.90
C ALA A 355 -8.56 3.07 0.50
N ARG A 356 -7.57 2.17 0.35
CA ARG A 356 -7.31 1.43 -0.89
C ARG A 356 -8.48 0.53 -1.29
N ALA A 357 -9.07 -0.19 -0.33
CA ALA A 357 -10.20 -1.08 -0.54
C ALA A 357 -11.45 -0.29 -0.96
N HIS A 358 -11.75 0.82 -0.28
CA HIS A 358 -12.83 1.72 -0.67
C HIS A 358 -12.64 2.30 -2.08
N LEU A 359 -11.42 2.75 -2.41
CA LEU A 359 -11.12 3.22 -3.76
C LEU A 359 -11.36 2.12 -4.80
N GLN A 360 -10.93 0.89 -4.52
CA GLN A 360 -11.13 -0.23 -5.45
C GLN A 360 -12.62 -0.54 -5.67
N LEU A 361 -13.42 -0.57 -4.60
CA LEU A 361 -14.88 -0.77 -4.67
C LEU A 361 -15.59 0.39 -5.35
N LEU A 362 -15.10 1.62 -5.21
CA LEU A 362 -15.66 2.77 -5.93
C LEU A 362 -15.37 2.65 -7.43
N LEU A 363 -14.15 2.25 -7.80
CA LEU A 363 -13.73 2.17 -9.20
C LEU A 363 -14.41 1.05 -9.97
N VAL A 364 -14.58 -0.13 -9.36
CA VAL A 364 -15.09 -1.32 -10.04
C VAL A 364 -16.29 -1.89 -9.30
N GLN A 365 -17.47 -1.77 -9.90
CA GLN A 365 -18.72 -2.35 -9.41
C GLN A 365 -19.42 -3.08 -10.55
N ASP A 366 -19.82 -4.33 -10.34
CA ASP A 366 -20.55 -5.16 -11.32
C ASP A 366 -19.96 -5.15 -12.74
N GLY A 367 -18.63 -5.14 -12.85
CA GLY A 367 -17.93 -5.11 -14.15
C GLY A 367 -18.03 -3.77 -14.90
N LYS A 368 -18.39 -2.68 -14.20
CA LYS A 368 -18.46 -1.30 -14.73
C LYS A 368 -17.51 -0.38 -13.97
N LEU A 369 -17.05 0.66 -14.66
CA LEU A 369 -16.31 1.76 -14.04
C LEU A 369 -17.29 2.66 -13.27
N TYR A 370 -17.03 2.89 -11.99
CA TYR A 370 -17.91 3.64 -11.07
C TYR A 370 -19.34 3.10 -10.93
N GLY A 371 -19.57 1.83 -11.32
CA GLY A 371 -20.93 1.26 -11.43
C GLY A 371 -21.78 1.85 -12.56
N ARG A 372 -21.25 2.84 -13.31
CA ARG A 372 -21.98 3.62 -14.32
C ARG A 372 -21.61 3.21 -15.73
N ASP A 373 -20.32 3.26 -16.04
CA ASP A 373 -19.82 3.13 -17.42
C ASP A 373 -19.39 1.68 -17.72
N PRO A 374 -20.01 1.00 -18.70
CA PRO A 374 -19.56 -0.31 -19.14
C PRO A 374 -18.10 -0.25 -19.60
N ILE A 375 -17.28 -1.22 -19.20
CA ILE A 375 -15.84 -1.21 -19.51
C ILE A 375 -15.56 -1.17 -21.02
N PHE A 376 -16.42 -1.78 -21.84
CA PHE A 376 -16.31 -1.65 -23.29
C PHE A 376 -16.42 -0.18 -23.76
N ALA A 377 -17.37 0.59 -23.22
CA ALA A 377 -17.50 2.01 -23.52
C ALA A 377 -16.25 2.80 -23.06
N VAL A 378 -15.70 2.44 -21.89
CA VAL A 378 -14.44 3.02 -21.38
C VAL A 378 -13.27 2.74 -22.33
N ILE A 379 -13.12 1.49 -22.81
CA ILE A 379 -12.08 1.08 -23.77
C ILE A 379 -12.24 1.84 -25.08
N THR A 380 -13.47 1.89 -25.63
CA THR A 380 -13.70 2.55 -26.92
C THR A 380 -13.33 4.04 -26.88
N LYS A 381 -13.65 4.71 -25.77
CA LYS A 381 -13.24 6.11 -25.54
C LYS A 381 -11.73 6.24 -25.36
N ALA A 382 -11.10 5.35 -24.61
CA ALA A 382 -9.66 5.36 -24.35
C ALA A 382 -8.82 5.12 -25.62
N ALA A 383 -9.28 4.23 -26.50
CA ALA A 383 -8.67 3.93 -27.80
C ALA A 383 -8.98 4.97 -28.90
N ALA A 384 -9.65 6.07 -28.55
CA ALA A 384 -9.99 7.20 -29.43
C ALA A 384 -10.82 6.79 -30.66
N LEU A 385 -11.81 5.92 -30.46
CA LEU A 385 -12.73 5.50 -31.51
C LEU A 385 -13.83 6.56 -31.78
N PRO A 386 -14.31 6.71 -33.04
CA PRO A 386 -15.43 7.61 -33.35
C PRO A 386 -16.74 7.17 -32.67
N GLU A 387 -17.56 8.12 -32.19
CA GLU A 387 -18.85 7.86 -31.51
C GLU A 387 -19.89 7.08 -32.33
N VAL A 388 -19.70 6.95 -33.65
CA VAL A 388 -20.57 6.21 -34.58
C VAL A 388 -20.47 4.67 -34.39
N THR A 389 -19.54 4.19 -33.55
CA THR A 389 -19.18 2.77 -33.44
C THR A 389 -19.93 1.98 -32.34
N LYS A 390 -21.18 2.37 -32.01
CA LYS A 390 -22.05 1.60 -31.09
C LYS A 390 -22.60 0.31 -31.74
N ASN A 391 -21.73 -0.49 -32.35
CA ASN A 391 -22.10 -1.80 -32.89
C ASN A 391 -22.19 -2.81 -31.74
N HIS A 392 -23.41 -3.24 -31.41
CA HIS A 392 -23.69 -4.19 -30.33
C HIS A 392 -23.00 -5.56 -30.53
N ASP A 393 -22.66 -5.94 -31.75
CA ASP A 393 -22.07 -7.25 -32.05
C ASP A 393 -20.58 -7.35 -31.67
N ILE A 394 -19.82 -6.25 -31.76
CA ILE A 394 -18.39 -6.22 -31.38
C ILE A 394 -18.22 -6.40 -29.87
N GLN A 395 -19.15 -5.86 -29.07
CA GLN A 395 -19.12 -6.01 -27.62
C GLN A 395 -19.29 -7.46 -27.17
N LYS A 396 -19.94 -8.31 -27.98
CA LYS A 396 -20.14 -9.74 -27.68
C LYS A 396 -18.95 -10.61 -28.06
N ASN A 397 -17.96 -10.06 -28.76
CA ASN A 397 -16.75 -10.81 -29.09
C ASN A 397 -16.02 -11.22 -27.80
N GLU A 398 -15.72 -12.52 -27.68
CA GLU A 398 -15.14 -13.12 -26.47
C GLU A 398 -13.84 -12.41 -26.05
N TYR A 399 -12.97 -12.09 -27.01
CA TYR A 399 -11.68 -11.44 -26.75
C TYR A 399 -11.84 -9.98 -26.28
N ILE A 400 -12.91 -9.30 -26.70
CA ILE A 400 -13.23 -7.95 -26.22
C ILE A 400 -13.73 -7.99 -24.78
N VAL A 401 -14.52 -9.01 -24.42
CA VAL A 401 -14.95 -9.23 -23.03
C VAL A 401 -13.74 -9.57 -22.14
N GLN A 402 -12.84 -10.44 -22.61
CA GLN A 402 -11.60 -10.76 -21.90
C GLN A 402 -10.70 -9.53 -21.72
N LEU A 403 -10.57 -8.68 -22.74
CA LEU A 403 -9.87 -7.39 -22.64
C LEU A 403 -10.50 -6.49 -21.56
N GLY A 404 -11.84 -6.44 -21.49
CA GLY A 404 -12.55 -5.73 -20.43
C GLY A 404 -12.20 -6.25 -19.03
N GLN A 405 -12.11 -7.57 -18.86
CA GLN A 405 -11.69 -8.18 -17.60
C GLN A 405 -10.23 -7.83 -17.25
N LEU A 406 -9.33 -7.75 -18.24
CA LEU A 406 -7.95 -7.33 -18.03
C LEU A 406 -7.83 -5.87 -17.58
N VAL A 407 -8.66 -4.98 -18.11
CA VAL A 407 -8.73 -3.58 -17.65
C VAL A 407 -9.22 -3.49 -16.21
N ILE A 408 -10.28 -4.25 -15.86
CA ILE A 408 -10.75 -4.35 -14.47
C ILE A 408 -9.63 -4.85 -13.56
N ASN A 409 -8.95 -5.93 -13.95
CA ASN A 409 -7.87 -6.51 -13.17
C ASN A 409 -6.71 -5.51 -13.00
N MET A 410 -6.35 -4.76 -14.05
CA MET A 410 -5.35 -3.70 -13.97
C MET A 410 -5.74 -2.62 -12.96
N LEU A 411 -6.97 -2.12 -12.99
CA LEU A 411 -7.46 -1.13 -12.02
C LEU A 411 -7.39 -1.65 -10.59
N LYS A 412 -7.82 -2.90 -10.36
CA LYS A 412 -7.72 -3.54 -9.04
C LYS A 412 -6.28 -3.70 -8.57
N ILE A 413 -5.36 -4.08 -9.46
CA ILE A 413 -3.94 -4.20 -9.13
C ILE A 413 -3.38 -2.84 -8.69
N LEU A 414 -3.69 -1.75 -9.39
CA LEU A 414 -3.22 -0.41 -9.05
C LEU A 414 -3.72 0.08 -7.68
N CYS A 415 -4.82 -0.49 -7.16
CA CYS A 415 -5.30 -0.21 -5.80
C CYS A 415 -4.55 -0.98 -4.71
N THR A 416 -3.75 -2.00 -5.02
CA THR A 416 -2.98 -2.76 -4.03
C THR A 416 -1.74 -2.00 -3.54
N ASN A 417 -1.07 -2.49 -2.49
CA ASN A 417 0.18 -1.89 -2.03
C ASN A 417 1.29 -1.99 -3.11
N ALA A 418 2.34 -1.17 -3.00
CA ALA A 418 3.37 -1.07 -4.05
C ALA A 418 4.08 -2.40 -4.37
N ALA A 419 4.31 -3.25 -3.37
CA ALA A 419 4.93 -4.57 -3.56
C ALA A 419 4.03 -5.51 -4.37
N TRP A 420 2.74 -5.55 -4.05
CA TRP A 420 1.74 -6.31 -4.82
C TRP A 420 1.51 -5.74 -6.21
N GLN A 421 1.50 -4.41 -6.36
CA GLN A 421 1.47 -3.76 -7.68
C GLN A 421 2.63 -4.29 -8.53
N ARG A 422 3.87 -4.23 -8.04
CA ARG A 422 5.06 -4.71 -8.78
C ARG A 422 4.93 -6.19 -9.15
N ARG A 423 4.54 -7.05 -8.21
CA ARG A 423 4.42 -8.50 -8.42
C ARG A 423 3.32 -8.85 -9.43
N LYS A 424 2.14 -8.23 -9.33
CA LYS A 424 1.00 -8.52 -10.22
C LYS A 424 1.12 -7.87 -11.58
N LEU A 425 1.60 -6.62 -11.67
CA LEU A 425 1.84 -5.96 -12.96
C LEU A 425 2.89 -6.71 -13.78
N GLY A 426 3.91 -7.28 -13.14
CA GLY A 426 4.88 -8.13 -13.83
C GLY A 426 4.24 -9.38 -14.48
N LYS A 427 3.30 -10.02 -13.78
CA LYS A 427 2.61 -11.23 -14.29
C LYS A 427 1.58 -10.89 -15.37
N ILE A 428 0.78 -9.84 -15.17
CA ILE A 428 -0.30 -9.49 -16.10
C ILE A 428 0.21 -9.10 -17.49
N LEU A 429 1.48 -8.66 -17.63
CA LEU A 429 2.08 -8.35 -18.93
C LEU A 429 1.96 -9.49 -19.93
N GLN A 430 2.08 -10.75 -19.49
CA GLN A 430 1.89 -11.91 -20.36
C GLN A 430 0.44 -12.02 -20.83
N ASP A 431 -0.54 -11.81 -19.95
CA ASP A 431 -1.96 -11.84 -20.29
C ASP A 431 -2.31 -10.74 -21.32
N TRP A 432 -1.73 -9.55 -21.16
CA TRP A 432 -1.87 -8.45 -22.13
C TRP A 432 -1.24 -8.76 -23.49
N ARG A 433 -0.12 -9.50 -23.52
CA ARG A 433 0.45 -9.98 -24.78
C ARG A 433 -0.41 -11.06 -25.43
N VAL A 434 -0.91 -12.01 -24.64
CA VAL A 434 -1.77 -13.09 -25.15
C VAL A 434 -3.05 -12.52 -25.75
N ILE A 435 -3.71 -11.58 -25.08
CA ILE A 435 -4.94 -10.98 -25.62
C ILE A 435 -4.67 -10.16 -26.88
N TYR A 436 -3.52 -9.49 -26.98
CA TYR A 436 -3.12 -8.79 -28.21
C TYR A 436 -3.03 -9.75 -29.39
N VAL A 437 -2.32 -10.88 -29.22
CA VAL A 437 -2.15 -11.89 -30.27
C VAL A 437 -3.49 -12.52 -30.65
N GLN A 438 -4.32 -12.84 -29.66
CA GLN A 438 -5.67 -13.38 -29.90
C GLN A 438 -6.55 -12.40 -30.68
N LEU A 439 -6.56 -11.12 -30.29
CA LEU A 439 -7.27 -10.06 -31.00
C LEU A 439 -6.74 -9.88 -32.43
N GLU A 440 -5.42 -9.95 -32.63
CA GLU A 440 -4.82 -9.84 -33.97
C GLU A 440 -5.22 -11.02 -34.87
N ILE A 441 -5.18 -12.25 -34.34
CA ILE A 441 -5.57 -13.46 -35.08
C ILE A 441 -7.07 -13.44 -35.40
N ALA A 442 -7.92 -13.13 -34.41
CA ALA A 442 -9.36 -13.00 -34.62
C ALA A 442 -9.67 -11.96 -35.70
N PHE A 443 -8.99 -10.82 -35.65
CA PHE A 443 -9.10 -9.78 -36.65
C PHE A 443 -8.66 -10.23 -38.05
N ARG A 444 -7.56 -11.00 -38.16
CA ARG A 444 -7.12 -11.56 -39.46
C ARG A 444 -8.09 -12.61 -40.00
N ASN A 445 -8.67 -13.45 -39.15
CA ASN A 445 -9.60 -14.49 -39.57
C ASN A 445 -10.95 -13.93 -40.04
N GLU A 446 -11.45 -12.90 -39.35
CA GLU A 446 -12.73 -12.26 -39.71
C GLU A 446 -12.64 -11.39 -40.98
N PHE A 447 -11.48 -10.77 -41.25
CA PHE A 447 -11.36 -9.74 -42.32
C PHE A 447 -10.25 -9.99 -43.35
N GLY A 448 -9.48 -11.06 -43.24
CA GLY A 448 -8.31 -11.34 -44.09
C GLY A 448 -8.61 -11.99 -45.45
N SER A 449 -9.86 -12.40 -45.73
CA SER A 449 -10.21 -13.26 -46.87
C SER A 449 -11.27 -12.70 -47.83
N VAL A 450 -11.54 -11.37 -47.84
CA VAL A 450 -12.61 -10.80 -48.69
C VAL A 450 -12.10 -9.63 -49.54
N SER A 451 -11.98 -9.85 -50.85
CA SER A 451 -11.55 -8.89 -51.87
C SER A 451 -12.64 -7.90 -52.34
N SER A 452 -13.71 -7.74 -51.57
CA SER A 452 -14.80 -6.78 -51.84
C SER A 452 -15.37 -6.27 -50.51
N ILE A 453 -14.69 -5.31 -49.90
CA ILE A 453 -15.01 -4.79 -48.56
C ILE A 453 -16.22 -3.84 -48.64
N SER A 454 -17.29 -4.14 -47.90
CA SER A 454 -18.42 -3.23 -47.69
C SER A 454 -18.04 -2.06 -46.75
N ASP A 455 -18.78 -0.94 -46.79
CA ASP A 455 -18.45 0.23 -45.95
C ASP A 455 -18.46 -0.07 -44.44
N ASP A 456 -19.26 -1.04 -43.98
CA ASP A 456 -19.33 -1.47 -42.57
C ASP A 456 -18.12 -2.35 -42.17
N GLU A 457 -17.64 -3.24 -43.03
CA GLU A 457 -16.43 -4.03 -42.79
C GLU A 457 -15.18 -3.13 -42.67
N ASN A 458 -15.15 -2.03 -43.43
CA ASN A 458 -14.07 -1.03 -43.35
C ASN A 458 -14.09 -0.27 -42.01
N ILE A 459 -15.24 -0.15 -41.33
CA ILE A 459 -15.35 0.43 -40.00
C ILE A 459 -14.81 -0.55 -38.95
N CYS A 460 -15.20 -1.83 -38.99
CA CYS A 460 -14.69 -2.85 -38.07
C CYS A 460 -13.17 -3.00 -38.14
N VAL A 461 -12.60 -2.99 -39.35
CA VAL A 461 -11.15 -2.99 -39.60
C VAL A 461 -10.44 -1.82 -38.92
N LYS A 462 -11.04 -0.63 -38.93
CA LYS A 462 -10.50 0.52 -38.21
C LYS A 462 -10.63 0.31 -36.71
N ILE A 463 -11.78 -0.16 -36.24
CA ILE A 463 -12.02 -0.38 -34.81
C ILE A 463 -10.96 -1.29 -34.19
N PHE A 464 -10.74 -2.46 -34.79
CA PHE A 464 -9.74 -3.41 -34.30
C PHE A 464 -8.32 -2.86 -34.34
N LYS A 465 -7.93 -2.12 -35.39
CA LYS A 465 -6.61 -1.46 -35.44
C LYS A 465 -6.41 -0.43 -34.31
N HIS A 466 -7.46 0.33 -34.00
CA HIS A 466 -7.43 1.29 -32.88
C HIS A 466 -7.28 0.58 -31.53
N ILE A 467 -8.04 -0.49 -31.32
CA ILE A 467 -7.98 -1.30 -30.10
C ILE A 467 -6.60 -1.95 -29.96
N LEU A 468 -6.07 -2.60 -31.01
CA LEU A 468 -4.74 -3.22 -30.98
C LEU A 468 -3.63 -2.22 -30.64
N ASN A 469 -3.63 -1.04 -31.28
CA ASN A 469 -2.65 0.01 -30.97
C ASN A 469 -2.77 0.50 -29.52
N TRP A 470 -4.01 0.60 -29.00
CA TRP A 470 -4.25 0.99 -27.61
C TRP A 470 -3.82 -0.11 -26.62
N VAL A 471 -4.08 -1.39 -26.91
CA VAL A 471 -3.62 -2.53 -26.10
C VAL A 471 -2.10 -2.53 -25.99
N GLU A 472 -1.38 -2.27 -27.09
CA GLU A 472 0.08 -2.11 -27.04
C GLU A 472 0.51 -0.90 -26.21
N GLU A 473 -0.12 0.26 -26.38
CA GLU A 473 0.14 1.45 -25.56
C GLU A 473 -0.01 1.14 -24.06
N GLN A 474 -1.11 0.48 -23.66
CA GLN A 474 -1.33 0.06 -22.28
C GLN A 474 -0.28 -0.95 -21.81
N THR A 475 0.13 -1.89 -22.66
CA THR A 475 1.17 -2.88 -22.33
C THR A 475 2.49 -2.19 -22.00
N TYR A 476 2.91 -1.19 -22.80
CA TYR A 476 4.12 -0.41 -22.52
C TYR A 476 3.96 0.50 -21.30
N TRP A 477 2.76 1.03 -21.04
CA TRP A 477 2.47 1.78 -19.82
C TRP A 477 2.62 0.90 -18.57
N ILE A 478 2.07 -0.32 -18.59
CA ILE A 478 2.23 -1.31 -17.52
C ILE A 478 3.71 -1.66 -17.32
N ALA A 479 4.45 -1.90 -18.41
CA ALA A 479 5.89 -2.20 -18.36
C ALA A 479 6.70 -1.05 -17.76
N SER A 480 6.38 0.20 -18.12
CA SER A 480 6.99 1.39 -17.54
C SER A 480 6.70 1.48 -16.03
N ARG A 481 5.43 1.32 -15.62
CA ARG A 481 5.05 1.34 -14.20
C ARG A 481 5.70 0.22 -13.42
N TYR A 482 5.75 -0.99 -13.99
CA TYR A 482 6.47 -2.13 -13.43
C TYR A 482 7.92 -1.71 -13.13
N LEU A 483 8.70 -1.28 -14.13
CA LEU A 483 10.11 -0.89 -13.94
C LEU A 483 10.29 0.19 -12.88
N MET A 484 9.43 1.22 -12.89
CA MET A 484 9.43 2.31 -11.92
C MET A 484 9.17 1.86 -10.48
N LEU A 485 8.25 0.93 -10.27
CA LEU A 485 8.00 0.35 -8.95
C LEU A 485 9.22 -0.38 -8.39
N GLY A 486 10.08 -0.94 -9.25
CA GLY A 486 11.32 -1.57 -8.78
C GLY A 486 12.31 -0.56 -8.18
N PHE A 487 12.27 0.69 -8.66
CA PHE A 487 12.96 1.79 -7.99
C PHE A 487 12.28 2.16 -6.68
N GLU A 488 10.96 2.41 -6.68
CA GLU A 488 10.21 2.79 -5.45
C GLU A 488 10.37 1.78 -4.29
N LEU A 489 10.62 0.51 -4.62
CA LEU A 489 10.81 -0.60 -3.68
C LEU A 489 12.29 -0.95 -3.40
N ASP A 490 13.23 -0.16 -3.91
CA ASP A 490 14.68 -0.40 -3.77
C ASP A 490 15.14 -1.81 -4.20
N LEU A 491 14.53 -2.36 -5.27
CA LEU A 491 14.84 -3.70 -5.78
C LEU A 491 16.10 -3.77 -6.66
N TYR A 492 16.62 -2.62 -7.08
CA TYR A 492 17.76 -2.54 -7.98
C TYR A 492 18.99 -2.07 -7.22
N SER A 493 20.12 -2.74 -7.43
CA SER A 493 21.40 -2.26 -6.92
C SER A 493 22.01 -1.19 -7.84
N PRO A 494 22.94 -0.35 -7.33
CA PRO A 494 23.56 0.72 -8.13
C PRO A 494 24.28 0.22 -9.39
N ASN A 495 24.78 -1.01 -9.35
CA ASN A 495 25.51 -1.62 -10.47
C ASN A 495 24.56 -2.11 -11.57
N GLU A 496 23.25 -2.19 -11.29
CA GLU A 496 22.20 -2.60 -12.22
C GLU A 496 21.43 -1.41 -12.80
N TYR A 497 21.60 -0.21 -12.24
CA TYR A 497 20.93 0.99 -12.72
C TYR A 497 21.14 1.22 -14.23
N CYS A 498 22.35 0.96 -14.74
CA CYS A 498 22.65 1.12 -16.17
C CYS A 498 21.71 0.29 -17.06
N MET A 499 21.52 -1.00 -16.74
CA MET A 499 20.65 -1.89 -17.52
C MET A 499 19.17 -1.58 -17.32
N VAL A 500 18.76 -1.17 -16.12
CA VAL A 500 17.36 -0.80 -15.83
C VAL A 500 16.96 0.50 -16.53
N TYR A 501 17.79 1.56 -16.45
CA TYR A 501 17.55 2.80 -17.19
C TYR A 501 17.56 2.58 -18.70
N TRP A 502 18.47 1.72 -19.20
CA TRP A 502 18.48 1.35 -20.61
C TRP A 502 17.18 0.69 -21.02
N TYR A 503 16.73 -0.34 -20.29
CA TYR A 503 15.50 -1.06 -20.63
C TYR A 503 14.28 -0.15 -20.54
N MET A 504 14.23 0.71 -19.50
CA MET A 504 13.18 1.71 -19.34
C MET A 504 13.15 2.71 -20.49
N TYR A 505 14.32 3.16 -20.98
CA TYR A 505 14.41 3.99 -22.17
C TYR A 505 13.78 3.31 -23.40
N VAL A 506 14.11 2.03 -23.66
CA VAL A 506 13.55 1.29 -24.81
C VAL A 506 12.02 1.15 -24.68
N VAL A 507 11.51 0.87 -23.47
CA VAL A 507 10.06 0.81 -23.20
C VAL A 507 9.40 2.17 -23.43
N LEU A 508 10.02 3.26 -22.97
CA LEU A 508 9.50 4.62 -23.12
C LEU A 508 9.46 5.08 -24.58
N ILE A 509 10.42 4.67 -25.42
CA ILE A 509 10.37 4.90 -26.88
C ILE A 509 9.07 4.32 -27.45
N LYS A 510 8.81 3.04 -27.16
CA LYS A 510 7.61 2.35 -27.67
C LYS A 510 6.32 2.93 -27.12
N LEU A 511 6.30 3.30 -25.85
CA LEU A 511 5.15 4.02 -25.28
C LEU A 511 4.89 5.34 -26.01
N ALA A 512 5.92 6.16 -26.22
CA ALA A 512 5.80 7.44 -26.91
C ALA A 512 5.35 7.29 -28.38
N GLU A 513 5.88 6.29 -29.10
CA GLU A 513 5.45 5.94 -30.46
C GLU A 513 3.95 5.62 -30.51
N LYS A 514 3.47 4.72 -29.63
CA LYS A 514 2.08 4.27 -29.61
C LYS A 514 1.11 5.38 -29.17
N THR A 515 1.48 6.18 -28.17
CA THR A 515 0.70 7.37 -27.75
C THR A 515 0.62 8.39 -28.89
N HIS A 516 1.72 8.65 -29.61
CA HIS A 516 1.70 9.57 -30.75
C HIS A 516 0.78 9.07 -31.88
N LEU A 517 0.81 7.77 -32.17
CA LEU A 517 -0.09 7.15 -33.17
C LEU A 517 -1.56 7.32 -32.77
N ARG A 518 -1.92 7.01 -31.52
CA ARG A 518 -3.30 7.16 -31.03
C ARG A 518 -3.81 8.61 -31.19
N ILE A 519 -3.01 9.58 -30.77
CA ILE A 519 -3.39 11.01 -30.84
C ILE A 519 -3.49 11.50 -32.29
N SER A 520 -2.57 11.07 -33.15
CA SER A 520 -2.55 11.46 -34.57
C SER A 520 -3.82 11.01 -35.30
N VAL A 521 -4.29 9.79 -35.04
CA VAL A 521 -5.49 9.25 -35.68
C VAL A 521 -6.77 9.95 -35.21
N SER A 522 -6.84 10.37 -33.94
CA SER A 522 -7.95 11.17 -33.39
C SER A 522 -8.08 12.55 -34.06
N SER A 523 -6.97 13.21 -34.40
CA SER A 523 -6.98 14.53 -35.04
C SER A 523 -7.45 14.53 -36.51
N GLY A 524 -7.36 13.39 -37.19
CA GLY A 524 -7.72 13.23 -38.60
C GLY A 524 -9.23 13.16 -38.86
N THR A 525 -10.02 12.71 -37.87
CA THR A 525 -11.49 12.57 -38.00
C THR A 525 -12.22 13.90 -37.80
N ALA A 526 -11.68 14.82 -37.00
CA ALA A 526 -12.26 16.15 -36.76
C ALA A 526 -12.21 17.07 -37.99
N LYS A 527 -11.21 16.93 -38.88
CA LYS A 527 -11.03 17.81 -40.05
C LYS A 527 -11.97 17.52 -41.22
N LYS A 528 -12.73 16.42 -41.23
CA LYS A 528 -13.60 16.05 -42.37
C LYS A 528 -15.01 16.63 -42.33
N LYS A 529 -15.45 17.31 -41.25
CA LYS A 529 -16.80 17.90 -41.14
C LYS A 529 -16.97 19.34 -41.66
N GLY A 530 -15.92 19.98 -42.20
CA GLY A 530 -16.00 21.36 -42.69
C GLY A 530 -15.39 21.56 -44.07
N LYS A 531 -16.15 21.32 -45.15
CA LYS A 531 -15.81 21.82 -46.49
C LYS A 531 -17.05 22.35 -47.22
N LYS A 532 -17.21 23.67 -47.22
CA LYS A 532 -17.82 24.46 -48.31
C LYS A 532 -17.05 25.79 -48.49
N LYS A 533 -16.49 25.95 -49.71
CA LYS A 533 -15.96 27.14 -50.46
C LYS A 533 -15.10 28.20 -49.72
N LYS A 534 -13.79 28.33 -50.02
CA LYS A 534 -13.09 29.25 -51.00
C LYS A 534 -12.93 30.68 -50.41
N ASP A 535 -11.77 31.35 -50.29
CA ASP A 535 -10.64 31.59 -51.21
C ASP A 535 -9.33 32.04 -50.48
N SER A 536 -8.18 31.81 -51.16
CA SER A 536 -6.82 32.43 -51.14
C SER A 536 -5.98 32.74 -49.86
N SER A 537 -4.88 32.00 -49.76
CA SER A 537 -3.46 32.37 -49.50
C SER A 537 -3.01 33.14 -48.24
N LYS A 538 -2.37 32.39 -47.32
CA LYS A 538 -0.95 32.57 -46.91
C LYS A 538 -0.44 31.25 -46.33
N GLU A 539 0.36 30.54 -47.12
CA GLU A 539 1.17 29.41 -46.68
C GLU A 539 2.28 29.91 -45.74
N VAL A 540 2.14 29.60 -44.45
CA VAL A 540 3.28 29.33 -43.57
C VAL A 540 2.96 27.99 -42.95
N ALA A 541 3.83 27.01 -43.20
CA ALA A 541 3.74 25.66 -42.71
C ALA A 541 3.44 25.65 -41.20
N LYS A 542 2.22 25.24 -40.82
CA LYS A 542 1.95 24.79 -39.45
C LYS A 542 2.73 23.49 -39.27
N GLU A 543 3.97 23.60 -38.80
CA GLU A 543 4.70 22.46 -38.22
C GLU A 543 3.76 21.74 -37.25
N SER A 544 3.63 20.43 -37.45
CA SER A 544 2.84 19.55 -36.61
C SER A 544 3.39 19.59 -35.18
N ARG A 545 2.85 20.46 -34.32
CA ARG A 545 3.22 20.52 -32.91
C ARG A 545 3.00 19.13 -32.29
N ILE A 546 4.09 18.58 -31.74
CA ILE A 546 4.06 17.30 -31.04
C ILE A 546 3.05 17.41 -29.88
N PRO A 547 2.15 16.44 -29.70
CA PRO A 547 1.18 16.49 -28.61
C PRO A 547 1.83 16.55 -27.22
N LEU A 548 1.21 17.29 -26.30
CA LEU A 548 1.72 17.50 -24.94
C LEU A 548 2.05 16.21 -24.16
N PRO A 549 1.22 15.14 -24.19
CA PRO A 549 1.56 13.87 -23.53
C PRO A 549 2.81 13.20 -24.12
N VAL A 550 3.04 13.37 -25.42
CA VAL A 550 4.23 12.81 -26.10
C VAL A 550 5.47 13.61 -25.71
N LEU A 551 5.40 14.94 -25.63
CA LEU A 551 6.49 15.77 -25.11
C LEU A 551 6.86 15.41 -23.67
N PHE A 552 5.85 15.14 -22.82
CA PHE A 552 6.08 14.70 -21.45
C PHE A 552 6.84 13.35 -21.39
N LEU A 553 6.46 12.37 -22.22
CA LEU A 553 7.18 11.10 -22.35
C LEU A 553 8.59 11.30 -22.93
N GLN A 554 8.78 12.21 -23.87
CA GLN A 554 10.09 12.54 -24.43
C GLN A 554 11.04 13.12 -23.38
N CYS A 555 10.53 13.89 -22.40
CA CYS A 555 11.33 14.36 -21.28
C CYS A 555 11.88 13.17 -20.45
N HIS A 556 11.02 12.20 -20.12
CA HIS A 556 11.41 10.98 -19.40
C HIS A 556 12.42 10.13 -20.21
N LEU A 557 12.20 10.02 -21.52
CA LEU A 557 13.07 9.29 -22.43
C LEU A 557 14.47 9.91 -22.44
N CYS A 558 14.60 11.23 -22.60
CA CYS A 558 15.88 11.91 -22.56
C CYS A 558 16.61 11.72 -21.22
N LEU A 559 15.89 11.68 -20.10
CA LEU A 559 16.48 11.41 -18.79
C LEU A 559 16.96 9.96 -18.67
N ALA A 560 16.12 8.98 -19.03
CA ALA A 560 16.47 7.57 -18.95
C ALA A 560 17.66 7.23 -19.85
N GLU A 561 17.69 7.74 -21.08
CA GLU A 561 18.81 7.59 -22.01
C GLU A 561 20.08 8.26 -21.48
N GLY A 562 19.97 9.52 -21.03
CA GLY A 562 21.09 10.27 -20.48
C GLY A 562 21.71 9.57 -19.26
N LEU A 563 20.89 9.07 -18.34
CA LEU A 563 21.33 8.34 -17.16
C LEU A 563 21.97 7.00 -17.52
N SER A 564 21.35 6.22 -18.42
CA SER A 564 21.91 4.95 -18.89
C SER A 564 23.28 5.16 -19.53
N MET A 565 23.40 6.12 -20.44
CA MET A 565 24.64 6.43 -21.13
C MET A 565 25.71 6.97 -20.16
N MET A 566 25.31 7.78 -19.18
CA MET A 566 26.23 8.33 -18.19
C MET A 566 26.80 7.24 -17.28
N LEU A 567 25.96 6.32 -16.83
CA LEU A 567 26.38 5.16 -16.04
C LEU A 567 27.26 4.22 -16.85
N ALA A 568 26.96 4.00 -18.13
CA ALA A 568 27.83 3.26 -19.04
C ALA A 568 29.21 3.93 -19.21
N ALA A 569 29.26 5.24 -19.42
CA ALA A 569 30.52 5.99 -19.52
C ALA A 569 31.33 5.95 -18.21
N LEU A 570 30.67 6.08 -17.05
CA LEU A 570 31.29 5.92 -15.73
C LEU A 570 31.91 4.53 -15.55
N ARG A 571 31.18 3.48 -15.95
CA ARG A 571 31.66 2.08 -15.93
C ARG A 571 32.86 1.89 -16.86
N ASN A 572 32.80 2.41 -18.08
CA ASN A 572 33.80 2.15 -19.13
C ASN A 572 35.09 2.97 -18.94
N GLU A 573 35.00 4.25 -18.55
CA GLU A 573 36.17 5.13 -18.46
C GLU A 573 36.76 5.24 -17.05
N LEU A 574 35.94 5.12 -16.01
CA LEU A 574 36.37 5.31 -14.61
C LEU A 574 36.37 4.02 -13.79
N MET A 575 35.91 2.89 -14.35
CA MET A 575 35.76 1.60 -13.66
C MET A 575 34.95 1.70 -12.35
N VAL A 576 34.09 2.72 -12.25
CA VAL A 576 33.18 2.92 -11.12
C VAL A 576 31.98 1.98 -11.34
N LEU A 577 31.43 1.39 -10.28
CA LEU A 577 30.30 0.42 -10.31
C LEU A 577 30.63 -1.01 -10.78
N GLN A 578 31.89 -1.36 -10.99
CA GLN A 578 32.27 -2.76 -11.21
C GLN A 578 32.42 -3.48 -9.87
N SER A 579 31.43 -4.31 -9.51
CA SER A 579 31.56 -5.32 -8.46
C SER A 579 31.42 -6.71 -9.08
N PRO A 580 32.51 -7.43 -9.36
CA PRO A 580 32.40 -8.82 -9.81
C PRO A 580 31.77 -9.66 -8.68
N SER A 581 30.62 -10.27 -8.95
CA SER A 581 30.03 -11.29 -8.08
C SER A 581 30.60 -12.66 -8.47
N PRO A 582 31.03 -13.49 -7.51
CA PRO A 582 31.50 -14.84 -7.80
C PRO A 582 30.35 -15.79 -8.18
N PHE A 583 29.09 -15.39 -7.94
CA PHE A 583 27.93 -16.26 -8.11
C PHE A 583 27.15 -15.97 -9.41
N ASN A 584 26.97 -14.70 -9.77
CA ASN A 584 26.14 -14.32 -10.92
C ASN A 584 26.88 -13.34 -11.85
N THR A 585 26.81 -13.62 -13.14
CA THR A 585 27.27 -12.76 -14.23
C THR A 585 26.32 -11.57 -14.45
N GLU A 586 26.77 -10.55 -15.20
CA GLU A 586 25.89 -9.45 -15.64
C GLU A 586 24.75 -9.96 -16.53
N HIS A 587 25.00 -11.01 -17.32
CA HIS A 587 23.99 -11.64 -18.19
C HIS A 587 22.88 -12.29 -17.37
N GLU A 588 23.21 -13.10 -16.36
CA GLU A 588 22.20 -13.76 -15.51
C GLU A 588 21.37 -12.75 -14.72
N ARG A 589 22.00 -11.68 -14.22
CA ARG A 589 21.27 -10.59 -13.56
C ARG A 589 20.32 -9.88 -14.53
N PHE A 590 20.75 -9.63 -15.77
CA PHE A 590 19.87 -9.08 -16.79
C PHE A 590 18.65 -9.98 -17.02
N ILE A 591 18.85 -11.28 -17.17
CA ILE A 591 17.73 -12.22 -17.33
C ILE A 591 16.81 -12.20 -16.11
N GLN A 592 17.35 -12.26 -14.89
CA GLN A 592 16.55 -12.25 -13.66
C GLN A 592 15.68 -11.00 -13.51
N HIS A 593 16.23 -9.81 -13.83
CA HIS A 593 15.48 -8.55 -13.69
C HIS A 593 14.41 -8.36 -14.76
N PHE A 594 14.65 -8.87 -15.98
CA PHE A 594 13.79 -8.63 -17.14
C PHE A 594 13.01 -9.87 -17.59
N GLU A 595 13.07 -10.99 -16.87
CA GLU A 595 12.45 -12.27 -17.24
C GLU A 595 10.97 -12.13 -17.60
N LEU A 596 10.20 -11.42 -16.75
CA LEU A 596 8.76 -11.23 -16.96
C LEU A 596 8.46 -10.40 -18.21
N LEU A 597 9.28 -9.37 -18.47
CA LEU A 597 9.17 -8.51 -19.66
C LEU A 597 9.57 -9.27 -20.93
N GLN A 598 10.64 -10.07 -20.87
CA GLN A 598 11.10 -10.91 -21.98
C GLN A 598 10.10 -12.00 -22.33
N LYS A 599 9.54 -12.70 -21.33
CA LYS A 599 8.47 -13.70 -21.56
C LYS A 599 7.22 -13.07 -22.17
N ALA A 600 6.92 -11.81 -21.84
CA ALA A 600 5.83 -11.06 -22.45
C ALA A 600 6.20 -10.43 -23.81
N CYS A 601 7.44 -10.55 -24.28
CA CYS A 601 7.97 -9.91 -25.50
C CYS A 601 7.82 -8.37 -25.49
N VAL A 602 8.11 -7.71 -24.36
CA VAL A 602 7.93 -6.26 -24.19
C VAL A 602 9.26 -5.56 -23.87
N PRO A 603 9.90 -4.85 -24.82
CA PRO A 603 9.63 -4.80 -26.26
C PRO A 603 10.15 -6.04 -27.03
N ASP A 604 9.62 -6.27 -28.24
CA ASP A 604 10.07 -7.35 -29.12
C ASP A 604 11.57 -7.23 -29.46
N ASN A 605 12.26 -8.36 -29.57
CA ASN A 605 13.67 -8.49 -30.01
C ASN A 605 14.72 -7.81 -29.10
N ILE A 606 14.41 -7.54 -27.83
CA ILE A 606 15.36 -7.00 -26.88
C ILE A 606 16.11 -8.12 -26.15
N SER A 607 17.44 -8.09 -26.22
CA SER A 607 18.32 -9.06 -25.59
C SER A 607 19.45 -8.40 -24.81
N TYR A 608 20.15 -9.18 -23.99
CA TYR A 608 21.37 -8.72 -23.32
C TYR A 608 22.45 -8.27 -24.33
N LEU A 609 22.48 -8.87 -25.53
CA LEU A 609 23.42 -8.46 -26.58
C LEU A 609 23.13 -7.02 -27.04
N SER A 610 21.85 -6.68 -27.25
CA SER A 610 21.43 -5.33 -27.61
C SER A 610 21.82 -4.29 -26.54
N PHE A 611 21.70 -4.65 -25.25
CA PHE A 611 22.18 -3.82 -24.15
C PHE A 611 23.70 -3.64 -24.18
N LYS A 612 24.43 -4.73 -24.39
CA LYS A 612 25.90 -4.71 -24.44
C LYS A 612 26.40 -3.88 -25.61
N GLU A 613 25.85 -4.04 -26.81
CA GLU A 613 26.17 -3.24 -28.00
C GLU A 613 25.95 -1.75 -27.75
N SER A 614 24.84 -1.39 -27.10
CA SER A 614 24.48 0.01 -26.81
C SER A 614 25.39 0.67 -25.76
N THR A 615 26.01 -0.10 -24.87
CA THR A 615 26.71 0.45 -23.69
C THR A 615 28.21 0.20 -23.63
N THR A 616 28.76 -0.71 -24.46
CA THR A 616 30.18 -1.12 -24.38
C THR A 616 31.14 0.01 -24.77
N TYR A 617 30.78 0.81 -25.78
CA TYR A 617 31.66 1.83 -26.35
C TYR A 617 31.29 3.26 -25.95
N THR A 618 30.32 3.41 -25.03
CA THR A 618 29.85 4.72 -24.57
C THR A 618 30.96 5.45 -23.80
N ARG A 619 31.18 6.71 -24.17
CA ARG A 619 32.19 7.62 -23.60
C ARG A 619 31.58 8.95 -23.21
N PHE A 620 32.22 9.69 -22.31
CA PHE A 620 31.76 11.02 -21.90
C PHE A 620 31.70 12.00 -23.06
N SER A 621 32.64 11.92 -24.00
CA SER A 621 32.63 12.74 -25.23
C SER A 621 31.35 12.56 -26.05
N THR A 622 30.84 11.33 -26.09
CA THR A 622 29.59 10.98 -26.79
C THR A 622 28.40 11.61 -26.08
N LEU A 623 28.33 11.54 -24.75
CA LEU A 623 27.25 12.19 -24.00
C LEU A 623 27.19 13.71 -24.17
N VAL A 624 28.35 14.37 -24.13
CA VAL A 624 28.44 15.83 -24.31
C VAL A 624 27.99 16.24 -25.72
N MET A 625 28.18 15.37 -26.72
CA MET A 625 27.68 15.62 -28.07
C MET A 625 26.15 15.57 -28.13
N TYR A 626 25.52 14.55 -27.53
CA TYR A 626 24.07 14.35 -27.62
C TYR A 626 23.23 15.21 -26.65
N ASN A 627 23.84 15.75 -25.58
CA ASN A 627 23.22 16.73 -24.68
C ASN A 627 21.82 16.34 -24.13
N TYR A 628 21.62 15.06 -23.81
CA TYR A 628 20.33 14.51 -23.36
C TYR A 628 19.69 15.32 -22.22
N PHE A 629 20.46 15.67 -21.19
CA PHE A 629 19.97 16.45 -20.04
C PHE A 629 19.53 17.87 -20.42
N LYS A 630 20.22 18.52 -21.37
CA LYS A 630 19.82 19.84 -21.87
C LYS A 630 18.54 19.77 -22.70
N ASN A 631 18.37 18.71 -23.49
CA ASN A 631 17.13 18.45 -24.22
C ASN A 631 15.96 18.19 -23.27
N ALA A 632 16.16 17.37 -22.24
CA ALA A 632 15.15 17.14 -21.20
C ALA A 632 14.74 18.45 -20.49
N GLN A 633 15.72 19.29 -20.12
CA GLN A 633 15.46 20.59 -19.48
C GLN A 633 14.68 21.54 -20.41
N ARG A 634 15.02 21.58 -21.70
CA ARG A 634 14.29 22.39 -22.69
C ARG A 634 12.84 21.96 -22.82
N ILE A 635 12.61 20.66 -22.96
CA ILE A 635 11.26 20.08 -23.08
C ILE A 635 10.47 20.36 -21.80
N ALA A 636 11.07 20.15 -20.62
CA ALA A 636 10.42 20.44 -19.34
C ALA A 636 9.98 21.92 -19.24
N LYS A 637 10.82 22.87 -19.65
CA LYS A 637 10.49 24.30 -19.69
C LYS A 637 9.36 24.62 -20.67
N GLU A 638 9.32 23.96 -21.82
CA GLU A 638 8.27 24.13 -22.83
C GLU A 638 6.91 23.67 -22.32
N ILE A 639 6.85 22.50 -21.69
CA ILE A 639 5.58 21.91 -21.22
C ILE A 639 5.09 22.51 -19.89
N LYS A 640 5.97 23.15 -19.11
CA LYS A 640 5.67 23.72 -17.79
C LYS A 640 4.49 24.68 -17.78
N SER A 641 4.39 25.55 -18.80
CA SER A 641 3.28 26.51 -18.92
C SER A 641 1.96 25.85 -19.28
N SER A 642 1.99 24.66 -19.88
CA SER A 642 0.80 23.93 -20.33
C SER A 642 0.13 23.11 -19.23
N PHE A 643 0.77 23.00 -18.05
CA PHE A 643 0.23 22.30 -16.88
C PHE A 643 -0.09 23.27 -15.72
N SER A 644 -0.36 24.56 -15.99
CA SER A 644 -0.74 25.53 -14.95
C SER A 644 -1.96 25.10 -14.14
N ASP A 645 -2.87 24.37 -14.78
CA ASP A 645 -4.17 23.99 -14.23
C ASP A 645 -4.12 22.64 -13.49
N ASP A 646 -2.98 21.93 -13.55
CA ASP A 646 -2.73 20.65 -12.89
C ASP A 646 -1.49 20.78 -11.98
N PRO A 647 -1.68 21.13 -10.68
CA PRO A 647 -0.57 21.41 -9.77
C PRO A 647 0.34 20.21 -9.56
N ASP A 648 -0.19 18.99 -9.63
CA ASP A 648 0.58 17.75 -9.46
C ASP A 648 1.50 17.51 -10.65
N ARG A 649 0.97 17.63 -11.88
CA ARG A 649 1.80 17.55 -13.09
C ARG A 649 2.82 18.66 -13.16
N LEU A 650 2.46 19.87 -12.72
CA LEU A 650 3.40 20.97 -12.66
C LEU A 650 4.54 20.69 -11.67
N ALA A 651 4.23 20.11 -10.52
CA ALA A 651 5.24 19.69 -9.54
C ALA A 651 6.16 18.60 -10.11
N GLU A 652 5.61 17.63 -10.82
CA GLU A 652 6.38 16.58 -11.51
C GLU A 652 7.30 17.15 -12.59
N VAL A 653 6.80 18.04 -13.46
CA VAL A 653 7.62 18.70 -14.50
C VAL A 653 8.73 19.54 -13.88
N ARG A 654 8.47 20.24 -12.77
CA ARG A 654 9.51 20.99 -12.03
C ARG A 654 10.60 20.05 -11.49
N ARG A 655 10.22 18.87 -11.00
CA ARG A 655 11.19 17.86 -10.54
C ARG A 655 12.02 17.32 -11.71
N LEU A 656 11.41 17.02 -12.85
CA LEU A 656 12.14 16.58 -14.05
C LEU A 656 13.13 17.64 -14.53
N GLU A 657 12.73 18.92 -14.53
CA GLU A 657 13.61 20.05 -14.85
C GLU A 657 14.81 20.10 -13.90
N GLN A 658 14.56 19.94 -12.59
CA GLN A 658 15.60 19.91 -11.56
C GLN A 658 16.56 18.73 -11.77
N VAL A 659 16.05 17.51 -11.97
CA VAL A 659 16.87 16.30 -12.20
C VAL A 659 17.73 16.47 -13.46
N ALA A 660 17.15 17.02 -14.54
CA ALA A 660 17.88 17.31 -15.77
C ALA A 660 19.03 18.31 -15.54
N GLU A 661 18.77 19.38 -14.79
CA GLU A 661 19.78 20.39 -14.47
C GLU A 661 20.93 19.82 -13.63
N HIS A 662 20.61 19.10 -12.55
CA HIS A 662 21.61 18.52 -11.66
C HIS A 662 22.52 17.52 -12.39
N ASN A 663 21.93 16.61 -13.17
CA ASN A 663 22.71 15.64 -13.95
C ASN A 663 23.50 16.31 -15.09
N GLY A 664 22.97 17.38 -15.69
CA GLY A 664 23.70 18.19 -16.66
C GLY A 664 24.93 18.87 -16.06
N VAL A 665 24.81 19.45 -14.86
CA VAL A 665 25.95 20.02 -14.11
C VAL A 665 26.95 18.92 -13.75
N ALA A 666 26.47 17.79 -13.24
CA ALA A 666 27.34 16.68 -12.84
C ALA A 666 28.14 16.12 -14.03
N LEU A 667 27.51 15.95 -15.20
CA LEU A 667 28.19 15.55 -16.43
C LEU A 667 29.29 16.54 -16.83
N ASN A 668 29.01 17.85 -16.77
CA ASN A 668 29.99 18.89 -17.08
C ASN A 668 31.18 18.88 -16.10
N VAL A 669 30.92 18.67 -14.81
CA VAL A 669 31.97 18.54 -13.79
C VAL A 669 32.84 17.32 -14.08
N ILE A 670 32.25 16.16 -14.37
CA ILE A 670 33.00 14.94 -14.72
C ILE A 670 33.90 15.19 -15.94
N CYS A 671 33.35 15.78 -17.00
CA CYS A 671 34.09 16.03 -18.23
C CYS A 671 35.26 16.99 -18.00
N ARG A 672 35.08 18.04 -17.18
CA ARG A 672 36.15 18.99 -16.84
C ARG A 672 37.23 18.34 -15.98
N VAL A 673 36.86 17.55 -14.98
CA VAL A 673 37.81 16.83 -14.12
C VAL A 673 38.57 15.75 -14.92
N GLY A 674 37.90 15.07 -15.85
CA GLY A 674 38.53 14.09 -16.75
C GLY A 674 39.42 14.71 -17.83
N ALA A 675 39.19 15.98 -18.21
CA ALA A 675 40.00 16.71 -19.19
C ALA A 675 41.26 17.36 -18.59
N LEU A 676 41.25 17.70 -17.29
CA LEU A 676 42.36 18.40 -16.63
C LEU A 676 43.53 17.50 -16.22
N ASP A 677 43.39 16.17 -16.25
CA ASP A 677 44.51 15.27 -15.92
C ASP A 677 44.50 13.95 -16.73
N PRO A 678 45.16 13.93 -17.90
CA PRO A 678 45.34 12.71 -18.72
C PRO A 678 46.24 11.65 -18.06
N SER A 679 47.02 12.01 -17.04
CA SER A 679 47.98 11.11 -16.39
C SER A 679 47.33 10.17 -15.36
N LEU A 680 46.17 10.55 -14.83
CA LEU A 680 45.33 9.69 -13.99
C LEU A 680 44.64 8.54 -14.76
N LYS A 681 44.64 8.57 -16.10
CA LYS A 681 44.19 7.44 -16.94
C LYS A 681 45.19 6.27 -16.98
N ARG A 682 46.46 6.47 -16.59
CA ARG A 682 47.50 5.41 -16.62
C ARG A 682 48.13 5.05 -15.27
N ARG A 683 47.90 5.83 -14.22
CA ARG A 683 48.35 5.48 -12.85
C ARG A 683 47.24 5.73 -11.84
N ARG A 684 46.49 4.69 -11.48
CA ARG A 684 45.76 4.68 -10.20
C ARG A 684 45.90 3.34 -9.51
N ARG A 685 46.92 3.28 -8.64
CA ARG A 685 46.81 2.54 -7.37
C ARG A 685 45.80 3.28 -6.47
N PRO A 686 45.13 2.61 -5.52
CA PRO A 686 43.83 3.05 -4.98
C PRO A 686 43.83 4.23 -3.98
N ASN A 687 44.93 4.98 -3.79
CA ASN A 687 45.12 5.76 -2.55
C ASN A 687 45.22 7.29 -2.64
N GLN A 688 44.98 7.95 -3.77
CA GLN A 688 44.98 9.42 -3.79
C GLN A 688 43.80 10.03 -4.54
N SER A 689 42.77 10.43 -3.77
CA SER A 689 42.05 11.72 -3.91
C SER A 689 40.80 11.71 -3.01
N GLN A 690 40.91 12.18 -1.76
CA GLN A 690 39.77 12.30 -0.81
C GLN A 690 38.83 13.46 -1.15
N ASN A 691 39.32 14.55 -1.75
CA ASN A 691 38.49 15.75 -2.02
C ASN A 691 37.60 15.65 -3.26
N SER A 692 37.95 14.83 -4.26
CA SER A 692 37.06 14.55 -5.40
C SER A 692 35.98 13.52 -5.06
N LYS A 693 36.17 12.68 -4.03
CA LYS A 693 35.23 11.62 -3.65
C LYS A 693 34.00 12.15 -2.89
N LEU A 694 34.16 13.21 -2.10
CA LEU A 694 33.06 13.88 -1.37
C LEU A 694 32.11 14.65 -2.32
N ILE A 695 32.66 15.20 -3.41
CA ILE A 695 31.94 16.00 -4.39
C ILE A 695 30.98 15.12 -5.23
N PHE A 696 31.41 13.90 -5.59
CA PHE A 696 30.59 12.97 -6.36
C PHE A 696 29.43 12.35 -5.55
N GLY A 697 29.61 12.07 -4.25
CA GLY A 697 28.53 11.56 -3.40
C GLY A 697 27.39 12.58 -3.17
N ARG A 698 27.71 13.87 -3.12
CA ARG A 698 26.72 14.95 -2.93
C ARG A 698 26.09 15.47 -4.24
N LEU A 699 26.79 15.41 -5.38
CA LEU A 699 26.29 15.93 -6.66
C LEU A 699 25.31 15.00 -7.39
N PHE A 700 25.35 13.68 -7.13
CA PHE A 700 24.53 12.71 -7.88
C PHE A 700 23.21 12.33 -7.21
N PHE A 701 23.08 12.46 -5.88
CA PHE A 701 21.97 11.85 -5.13
C PHE A 701 21.39 12.73 -4.01
N GLY A 702 21.65 14.05 -4.05
CA GLY A 702 21.09 15.01 -3.11
C GLY A 702 19.71 15.55 -3.54
N LEU A 703 18.66 15.06 -2.87
CA LEU A 703 17.36 15.71 -2.59
C LEU A 703 16.16 15.57 -3.59
N SER A 704 15.31 14.57 -3.30
CA SER A 704 13.82 14.62 -3.13
C SER A 704 12.86 14.58 -4.36
N PRO A 705 11.55 14.28 -4.18
CA PRO A 705 10.89 12.97 -4.04
C PRO A 705 10.05 12.57 -5.28
N ASP A 706 9.78 11.27 -5.43
CA ASP A 706 8.81 10.64 -6.33
C ASP A 706 8.97 10.86 -7.85
N PHE A 707 9.28 9.72 -8.48
CA PHE A 707 9.48 9.40 -9.90
C PHE A 707 10.92 9.55 -10.42
N LEU A 708 11.37 8.43 -10.97
CA LEU A 708 12.63 8.07 -11.63
C LEU A 708 13.85 7.76 -10.74
N ILE A 709 13.92 8.20 -9.48
CA ILE A 709 15.01 7.81 -8.57
C ILE A 709 14.48 7.72 -7.12
N PRO A 710 14.56 6.55 -6.45
CA PRO A 710 14.20 6.42 -5.04
C PRO A 710 15.33 7.00 -4.17
N PRO A 711 15.01 7.65 -3.05
CA PRO A 711 16.02 8.17 -2.14
C PRO A 711 16.61 7.01 -1.35
N ASN A 712 17.84 6.62 -1.64
CA ASN A 712 18.52 5.65 -0.80
C ASN A 712 19.54 6.34 0.13
N PRO A 713 19.18 6.68 1.39
CA PRO A 713 20.13 7.22 2.38
C PRO A 713 21.26 6.23 2.66
N SER A 714 21.04 4.92 2.44
CA SER A 714 22.07 3.88 2.52
C SER A 714 23.06 3.91 1.36
N LEU A 715 22.84 4.65 0.27
CA LEU A 715 23.87 4.88 -0.77
C LEU A 715 24.81 6.02 -0.36
N SER A 716 24.28 7.05 0.31
CA SER A 716 25.11 8.07 0.94
C SER A 716 25.98 7.44 2.03
N LEU A 717 25.40 6.51 2.81
CA LEU A 717 26.07 5.82 3.91
C LEU A 717 26.91 4.62 3.47
N SER A 718 26.51 3.82 2.47
CA SER A 718 27.30 2.67 1.99
C SER A 718 28.47 3.12 1.13
N LEU A 719 28.35 4.19 0.35
CA LEU A 719 29.53 4.81 -0.26
C LEU A 719 30.37 5.49 0.83
N SER A 720 29.77 6.22 1.79
CA SER A 720 30.53 6.77 2.92
C SER A 720 31.21 5.68 3.80
N LEU A 721 30.62 4.50 3.95
CA LEU A 721 31.14 3.34 4.71
C LEU A 721 32.09 2.47 3.89
N HIS A 722 31.91 2.34 2.57
CA HIS A 722 32.94 1.78 1.69
C HIS A 722 34.15 2.71 1.58
N PHE A 723 33.94 4.02 1.75
CA PHE A 723 35.01 5.00 1.85
C PHE A 723 35.64 5.07 3.26
N SER A 724 34.90 4.77 4.34
CA SER A 724 35.43 4.69 5.71
C SER A 724 36.06 3.34 6.10
N SER A 725 35.61 2.20 5.56
CA SER A 725 36.24 0.88 5.82
C SER A 725 37.55 0.65 5.05
N ARG A 726 37.95 1.62 4.21
CA ARG A 726 39.30 1.72 3.64
C ARG A 726 40.14 2.83 4.30
N ILE A 727 39.69 3.35 5.44
CA ILE A 727 40.35 4.38 6.25
C ILE A 727 40.79 3.83 7.64
N LEU A 728 40.76 2.51 7.84
CA LEU A 728 41.55 1.85 8.90
C LEU A 728 42.57 0.90 8.27
#